data_AF-A0A8K0DGP5-F1
#
_entry.id   AF-A0A8K0DGP5-F1
#
_cell.length_a   1.000
_cell.length_b   1.000
_cell.length_c   1.000
_cell.angle_alpha   90.00
_cell.angle_beta   90.00
_cell.angle_gamma   90.00
#
_symmetry.space_group_name_H-M   'P 1'
#
loop_
_entity.id
_entity.type
_entity.pdbx_description
1 polymer ?
#
loop_
_entity_poly.entity_id
_entity_poly.type
_entity_poly.pdbx_seq_one_letter_code
_entity_poly.pdbx_strand_id
1 'polypeptide(L)'
;MNMDDDLQNLQLDRPGRGKSVEQIKKHTIDSGFENKPIERSVYLLTKGDDIQKLSVIQALPQLLQSEPHATYSRVIPKILQELPNSSCEFHVMTSKVFRSLMEKQVPVNLLHAVLQGIESRDPIVANAWMETLLAIIPVLTETQLKNEIIPLACCKSLLSQPISSRIASCRILGRLATHRCLDPMDVKRDILPLVQSLCQDCHPDVRTAMCVQLPQVGQGLGTGLVKSNLLTSLVELASDENTYVRSAAITATVLMFPHTTLDIKKTTILPLVKQLCEKSLRSDDITSTTMAREIGKLVDGLQIALTISDSIWFLHCYKTLARRGLVTDISEYRSADASLDVVCRQHCASNLPSMSYFTFAVMPGQVDLLYTIFRELAADPCYMVRRTVAGSIHEIVKIFGPQSKMLKSDLVRLLRDDSEDVLQMLVPHIGVCLETLCSHGTLSRQSSSVATVEIGRAMLKCQYELTAGFNWRLLTHFIHQLEHLPNCMPPDFIHQHFTPVVLSCAVQGRAKPVRSQAVRTLLVFLRYNGKEIQRRWLRENLISQLCYSKCCYTRHIFIRLCVNAIDIFSEKYFKDYFYENLLDLADDPVANVRFCVASLFGTLKQMLILPDDQILFDRLNDVFQKYNSEEKDRDVLEIYRRKMEEIKRSNLNLNKEEHEKEQKRRREEEDKIMSGGKSNTFLSGKKPANKQPTSRPGSITKHSSSRDFTVTRTNSGSQRSLSVPPKTGTTSNQSNDMNFLEHHFYIDAGVNLPTRSLSDSQIKKSTSFISKLPALAMSSNASEESLGKLTELSCNITDDDKVNLRKLADGKAIPRKNKRYSSVFSTTCLEKNQERKTLNRRSLNITMKETSKIPVSCKGSTKSVNISEEEFKDDTKKDNRKSSRGSDGARNSCICDNNVTARINTEQQIESSKENNEIKLYTNDIPKDTKQNAEDENKSNISPLENNDGPNECSFKAVSHLPVLKRRSVSEYYSF
;
A
#
# COMPACT_ATOMS: atom_id res chain seq x y z
N MET A 1 -41.94 -14.90 -37.01
CA MET A 1 -41.90 -14.12 -35.75
C MET A 1 -40.74 -13.15 -35.87
N ASN A 2 -40.95 -11.86 -35.62
CA ASN A 2 -39.95 -10.83 -35.87
C ASN A 2 -38.94 -10.77 -34.71
N MET A 3 -37.66 -10.98 -35.00
CA MET A 3 -36.61 -10.93 -33.98
C MET A 3 -36.25 -9.48 -33.57
N ASP A 4 -36.59 -8.49 -34.40
CA ASP A 4 -36.32 -7.06 -34.15
C ASP A 4 -37.28 -6.42 -33.12
N ASP A 5 -38.50 -6.93 -32.98
CA ASP A 5 -39.48 -6.37 -32.04
C ASP A 5 -39.11 -6.70 -30.58
N ASP A 6 -38.61 -7.91 -30.32
CA ASP A 6 -38.07 -8.29 -29.00
C ASP A 6 -36.78 -7.53 -28.67
N LEU A 7 -35.91 -7.28 -29.66
CA LEU A 7 -34.66 -6.55 -29.45
C LEU A 7 -34.87 -5.08 -29.06
N GLN A 8 -35.99 -4.47 -29.47
CA GLN A 8 -36.35 -3.11 -29.06
C GLN A 8 -36.76 -3.01 -27.58
N ASN A 9 -37.35 -4.08 -27.02
CA ASN A 9 -37.80 -4.10 -25.62
C ASN A 9 -36.65 -4.22 -24.60
N LEU A 10 -35.44 -4.57 -25.04
CA LEU A 10 -34.26 -4.75 -24.19
C LEU A 10 -33.41 -3.48 -23.98
N GLN A 11 -33.77 -2.33 -24.58
CA GLN A 11 -33.03 -1.06 -24.44
C GLN A 11 -33.55 -0.18 -23.29
N LEU A 12 -33.24 -0.56 -22.04
CA LEU A 12 -33.71 0.16 -20.83
C LEU A 12 -33.22 1.61 -20.67
N ASP A 13 -32.14 2.02 -21.36
CA ASP A 13 -31.46 3.31 -21.15
C ASP A 13 -31.65 4.33 -22.29
N ARG A 14 -32.92 4.69 -22.56
CA ARG A 14 -33.27 5.94 -23.27
C ARG A 14 -33.98 6.91 -22.33
N PRO A 15 -33.33 8.01 -21.87
CA PRO A 15 -34.03 9.06 -21.14
C PRO A 15 -34.94 9.84 -22.11
N GLY A 16 -36.19 9.39 -22.25
CA GLY A 16 -37.14 10.01 -23.18
C GLY A 16 -38.50 9.32 -23.37
N ARG A 17 -38.66 8.04 -23.01
CA ARG A 17 -39.99 7.42 -22.85
C ARG A 17 -40.27 7.19 -21.37
N GLY A 18 -41.28 7.88 -20.83
CA GLY A 18 -41.89 7.49 -19.56
C GLY A 18 -42.57 6.11 -19.70
N LYS A 19 -42.72 5.40 -18.58
CA LYS A 19 -43.54 4.17 -18.54
C LYS A 19 -44.94 4.47 -19.06
N SER A 20 -45.54 3.56 -19.85
CA SER A 20 -46.91 3.77 -20.36
C SER A 20 -47.91 3.89 -19.20
N VAL A 21 -49.08 4.50 -19.42
CA VAL A 21 -50.12 4.62 -18.37
C VAL A 21 -50.53 3.24 -17.84
N GLU A 22 -50.49 2.20 -18.68
CA GLU A 22 -50.75 0.81 -18.31
C GLU A 22 -49.61 0.20 -17.51
N GLN A 23 -48.34 0.45 -17.90
CA GLN A 23 -47.18 0.05 -17.09
C GLN A 23 -47.19 0.74 -15.72
N ILE A 24 -47.52 2.04 -15.67
CA ILE A 24 -47.69 2.77 -14.41
C ILE A 24 -48.79 2.10 -13.59
N LYS A 25 -50.01 1.94 -14.12
CA LYS A 25 -51.11 1.23 -13.43
C LYS A 25 -50.73 -0.18 -12.97
N LYS A 26 -49.95 -0.94 -13.75
CA LYS A 26 -49.50 -2.30 -13.42
C LYS A 26 -48.46 -2.33 -12.28
N HIS A 27 -47.64 -1.29 -12.15
CA HIS A 27 -46.62 -1.19 -11.10
C HIS A 27 -47.02 -0.28 -9.92
N THR A 28 -48.12 0.46 -10.02
CA THR A 28 -48.72 1.25 -8.95
C THR A 28 -49.45 0.34 -7.96
N ILE A 29 -49.15 0.53 -6.68
CA ILE A 29 -49.83 -0.13 -5.56
C ILE A 29 -51.03 0.73 -5.16
N ASP A 30 -52.12 0.13 -4.72
CA ASP A 30 -53.26 0.86 -4.18
C ASP A 30 -52.83 1.72 -2.96
N SER A 31 -53.28 2.99 -2.98
CA SER A 31 -53.28 3.94 -1.88
C SER A 31 -53.62 3.34 -0.50
N GLY A 32 -54.53 2.36 -0.42
CA GLY A 32 -54.90 1.66 0.81
C GLY A 32 -53.73 0.95 1.52
N PHE A 33 -52.60 0.72 0.83
CA PHE A 33 -51.38 0.11 1.38
C PHE A 33 -50.30 1.12 1.80
N GLU A 34 -50.47 2.43 1.58
CA GLU A 34 -49.39 3.40 1.84
C GLU A 34 -49.01 3.49 3.32
N ASN A 35 -50.00 3.48 4.22
CA ASN A 35 -49.81 3.50 5.66
C ASN A 35 -49.75 2.11 6.31
N LYS A 36 -49.57 1.03 5.51
CA LYS A 36 -49.65 -0.36 5.97
C LYS A 36 -48.45 -1.21 5.50
N PRO A 37 -47.24 -1.01 6.05
CA PRO A 37 -46.01 -1.57 5.49
C PRO A 37 -46.00 -3.10 5.44
N ILE A 38 -46.51 -3.79 6.47
CA ILE A 38 -46.56 -5.27 6.49
C ILE A 38 -47.56 -5.83 5.47
N GLU A 39 -48.77 -5.28 5.39
CA GLU A 39 -49.79 -5.74 4.42
C GLU A 39 -49.32 -5.47 2.98
N ARG A 40 -48.70 -4.31 2.74
CA ARG A 40 -48.04 -3.96 1.47
C ARG A 40 -46.96 -4.96 1.09
N SER A 41 -46.08 -5.32 2.03
CA SER A 41 -45.00 -6.29 1.80
C SER A 41 -45.52 -7.69 1.47
N VAL A 42 -46.55 -8.18 2.19
CA VAL A 42 -47.17 -9.48 1.91
C VAL A 42 -47.88 -9.46 0.54
N TYR A 43 -48.58 -8.38 0.21
CA TYR A 43 -49.21 -8.21 -1.10
C TYR A 43 -48.17 -8.23 -2.24
N LEU A 44 -47.11 -7.43 -2.14
CA LEU A 44 -46.05 -7.38 -3.14
C LEU A 44 -45.33 -8.72 -3.32
N LEU A 45 -45.04 -9.45 -2.25
CA LEU A 45 -44.46 -10.79 -2.35
C LEU A 45 -45.39 -11.80 -3.05
N THR A 46 -46.72 -11.61 -2.95
CA THR A 46 -47.73 -12.56 -3.46
C THR A 46 -48.24 -12.21 -4.87
N LYS A 47 -48.20 -10.93 -5.26
CA LYS A 47 -48.82 -10.42 -6.51
C LYS A 47 -47.93 -9.46 -7.31
N GLY A 48 -46.82 -9.00 -6.75
CA GLY A 48 -45.92 -8.07 -7.42
C GLY A 48 -44.94 -8.75 -8.38
N ASP A 49 -44.33 -7.94 -9.24
CA ASP A 49 -43.21 -8.34 -10.10
C ASP A 49 -41.90 -8.50 -9.30
N ASP A 50 -40.89 -9.12 -9.91
CA ASP A 50 -39.60 -9.39 -9.27
C ASP A 50 -38.89 -8.14 -8.71
N ILE A 51 -39.05 -6.97 -9.33
CA ILE A 51 -38.45 -5.72 -8.84
C ILE A 51 -39.20 -5.25 -7.58
N GLN A 52 -40.54 -5.38 -7.57
CA GLN A 52 -41.35 -5.14 -6.38
C GLN A 52 -41.03 -6.15 -5.26
N LYS A 53 -40.90 -7.44 -5.57
CA LYS A 53 -40.49 -8.49 -4.63
C LYS A 53 -39.11 -8.22 -4.02
N LEU A 54 -38.13 -7.85 -4.84
CA LEU A 54 -36.79 -7.42 -4.42
C LEU A 54 -36.83 -6.19 -3.50
N SER A 55 -37.73 -5.23 -3.76
CA SER A 55 -37.88 -4.05 -2.90
C SER A 55 -38.34 -4.42 -1.48
N VAL A 56 -39.14 -5.48 -1.30
CA VAL A 56 -39.54 -5.98 0.02
C VAL A 56 -38.35 -6.59 0.77
N ILE A 57 -37.48 -7.36 0.09
CA ILE A 57 -36.24 -7.89 0.69
C ILE A 57 -35.33 -6.73 1.14
N GLN A 58 -35.18 -5.70 0.32
CA GLN A 58 -34.37 -4.52 0.64
C GLN A 58 -34.96 -3.69 1.79
N ALA A 59 -36.29 -3.64 1.93
CA ALA A 59 -36.98 -2.97 3.03
C ALA A 59 -37.00 -3.77 4.34
N LEU A 60 -36.74 -5.09 4.32
CA LEU A 60 -36.86 -5.96 5.49
C LEU A 60 -36.11 -5.46 6.76
N PRO A 61 -34.89 -4.88 6.67
CA PRO A 61 -34.21 -4.31 7.84
C PRO A 61 -34.96 -3.13 8.49
N GLN A 62 -35.79 -2.39 7.73
CA GLN A 62 -36.63 -1.31 8.25
C GLN A 62 -37.93 -1.86 8.84
N LEU A 63 -38.56 -2.85 8.18
CA LEU A 63 -39.75 -3.54 8.70
C LEU A 63 -39.49 -4.21 10.05
N LEU A 64 -38.29 -4.76 10.25
CA LEU A 64 -37.84 -5.32 11.52
C LEU A 64 -37.56 -4.28 12.62
N GLN A 65 -37.39 -3.01 12.26
CA GLN A 65 -37.27 -1.91 13.23
C GLN A 65 -38.64 -1.34 13.63
N SER A 66 -39.62 -1.32 12.72
CA SER A 66 -40.96 -0.80 13.00
C SER A 66 -41.92 -1.85 13.58
N GLU A 67 -41.97 -3.05 13.00
CA GLU A 67 -42.93 -4.09 13.31
C GLU A 67 -42.28 -5.50 13.31
N PRO A 68 -41.36 -5.79 14.25
CA PRO A 68 -40.60 -7.05 14.25
C PRO A 68 -41.50 -8.30 14.30
N HIS A 69 -42.47 -8.37 15.22
CA HIS A 69 -43.34 -9.53 15.37
C HIS A 69 -44.17 -9.82 14.10
N ALA A 70 -44.74 -8.79 13.48
CA ALA A 70 -45.51 -8.93 12.25
C ALA A 70 -44.60 -9.29 11.05
N THR A 71 -43.35 -8.80 11.03
CA THR A 71 -42.36 -9.16 10.01
C THR A 71 -41.94 -10.63 10.12
N TYR A 72 -41.66 -11.14 11.33
CA TYR A 72 -41.34 -12.54 11.58
C TYR A 72 -42.50 -13.49 11.26
N SER A 73 -43.74 -13.11 11.59
CA SER A 73 -44.92 -13.98 11.45
C SER A 73 -45.60 -13.92 10.07
N ARG A 74 -45.48 -12.82 9.31
CA ARG A 74 -46.19 -12.62 8.04
C ARG A 74 -45.28 -12.44 6.83
N VAL A 75 -44.22 -11.63 6.94
CA VAL A 75 -43.36 -11.27 5.79
C VAL A 75 -42.34 -12.36 5.49
N ILE A 76 -41.59 -12.81 6.50
CA ILE A 76 -40.54 -13.83 6.31
C ILE A 76 -41.10 -15.18 5.82
N PRO A 77 -42.20 -15.74 6.38
CA PRO A 77 -42.82 -16.94 5.85
C PRO A 77 -43.28 -16.79 4.40
N LYS A 78 -43.69 -15.58 3.99
CA LYS A 78 -44.05 -15.30 2.60
C LYS A 78 -42.81 -15.23 1.69
N ILE A 79 -41.68 -14.70 2.14
CA ILE A 79 -40.39 -14.79 1.42
C ILE A 79 -39.99 -16.27 1.24
N LEU A 80 -40.10 -17.09 2.31
CA LEU A 80 -39.78 -18.52 2.27
C LEU A 80 -40.65 -19.31 1.27
N GLN A 81 -41.93 -18.96 1.12
CA GLN A 81 -42.82 -19.57 0.13
C GLN A 81 -42.47 -19.22 -1.32
N GLU A 82 -41.97 -18.01 -1.59
CA GLU A 82 -41.62 -17.58 -2.94
C GLU A 82 -40.29 -18.16 -3.42
N LEU A 83 -39.34 -18.42 -2.50
CA LEU A 83 -37.98 -18.88 -2.81
C LEU A 83 -37.87 -19.98 -3.89
N PRO A 84 -38.67 -21.06 -3.91
CA PRO A 84 -38.52 -22.12 -4.92
C PRO A 84 -38.85 -21.70 -6.37
N ASN A 85 -39.56 -20.58 -6.55
CA ASN A 85 -40.04 -20.08 -7.84
C ASN A 85 -39.46 -18.70 -8.19
N SER A 86 -38.39 -18.28 -7.50
CA SER A 86 -37.82 -16.93 -7.57
C SER A 86 -36.57 -16.83 -8.46
N SER A 87 -36.28 -15.61 -8.93
CA SER A 87 -35.08 -15.30 -9.70
C SER A 87 -33.77 -15.40 -8.90
N CYS A 88 -32.64 -15.52 -9.61
CA CYS A 88 -31.30 -15.57 -9.02
C CYS A 88 -31.04 -14.32 -8.15
N GLU A 89 -31.43 -13.13 -8.62
CA GLU A 89 -31.36 -11.87 -7.89
C GLU A 89 -32.10 -11.93 -6.55
N PHE A 90 -33.31 -12.51 -6.53
CA PHE A 90 -34.11 -12.66 -5.32
C PHE A 90 -33.41 -13.58 -4.32
N HIS A 91 -32.85 -14.72 -4.75
CA HIS A 91 -32.02 -15.56 -3.89
C HIS A 91 -30.78 -14.83 -3.36
N VAL A 92 -30.01 -14.18 -4.24
CA VAL A 92 -28.76 -13.47 -3.92
C VAL A 92 -28.98 -12.28 -2.98
N MET A 93 -30.16 -11.67 -3.00
CA MET A 93 -30.54 -10.64 -2.02
C MET A 93 -31.11 -11.24 -0.73
N THR A 94 -31.92 -12.30 -0.82
CA THR A 94 -32.49 -12.96 0.37
C THR A 94 -31.39 -13.57 1.25
N SER A 95 -30.38 -14.23 0.66
CA SER A 95 -29.31 -14.88 1.42
C SER A 95 -28.50 -13.88 2.25
N LYS A 96 -28.13 -12.73 1.66
CA LYS A 96 -27.47 -11.61 2.36
C LYS A 96 -28.30 -11.07 3.53
N VAL A 97 -29.62 -10.97 3.36
CA VAL A 97 -30.51 -10.49 4.43
C VAL A 97 -30.65 -11.56 5.51
N PHE A 98 -30.95 -12.81 5.15
CA PHE A 98 -31.07 -13.94 6.08
C PHE A 98 -29.80 -14.13 6.91
N ARG A 99 -28.61 -13.99 6.31
CA ARG A 99 -27.33 -13.95 7.04
C ARG A 99 -27.39 -12.96 8.21
N SER A 100 -27.78 -11.72 7.96
CA SER A 100 -27.87 -10.67 9.00
C SER A 100 -28.99 -10.90 10.01
N LEU A 101 -30.00 -11.72 9.70
CA LEU A 101 -31.02 -12.14 10.65
C LEU A 101 -30.51 -13.27 11.56
N MET A 102 -29.82 -14.26 10.99
CA MET A 102 -29.26 -15.38 11.75
C MET A 102 -28.10 -14.93 12.64
N GLU A 103 -27.24 -14.02 12.17
CA GLU A 103 -26.24 -13.32 12.99
C GLU A 103 -26.85 -12.58 14.20
N LYS A 104 -28.15 -12.23 14.15
CA LYS A 104 -28.93 -11.59 15.24
C LYS A 104 -29.79 -12.58 16.03
N GLN A 105 -29.70 -13.89 15.77
CA GLN A 105 -30.44 -14.94 16.48
C GLN A 105 -31.96 -14.70 16.52
N VAL A 106 -32.56 -14.34 15.37
CA VAL A 106 -34.02 -14.17 15.25
C VAL A 106 -34.77 -15.50 15.54
N PRO A 107 -36.01 -15.46 16.08
CA PRO A 107 -36.74 -16.66 16.50
C PRO A 107 -37.33 -17.51 15.35
N VAL A 108 -36.92 -17.26 14.10
CA VAL A 108 -37.39 -17.98 12.92
C VAL A 108 -36.30 -18.94 12.45
N ASN A 109 -36.61 -20.23 12.27
CA ASN A 109 -35.67 -21.18 11.69
C ASN A 109 -35.47 -20.89 10.19
N LEU A 110 -34.44 -20.12 9.87
CA LEU A 110 -34.00 -19.82 8.51
C LEU A 110 -32.99 -20.83 7.97
N LEU A 111 -32.48 -21.76 8.79
CA LEU A 111 -31.39 -22.66 8.42
C LEU A 111 -31.79 -23.57 7.26
N HIS A 112 -32.97 -24.19 7.33
CA HIS A 112 -33.50 -25.05 6.26
C HIS A 112 -33.46 -24.37 4.88
N ALA A 113 -33.79 -23.07 4.80
CA ALA A 113 -33.77 -22.33 3.54
C ALA A 113 -32.34 -22.08 3.02
N VAL A 114 -31.36 -21.93 3.92
CA VAL A 114 -29.94 -21.86 3.56
C VAL A 114 -29.45 -23.21 3.03
N LEU A 115 -29.79 -24.32 3.70
CA LEU A 115 -29.38 -25.66 3.27
C LEU A 115 -30.01 -26.02 1.91
N GLN A 116 -31.32 -25.81 1.75
CA GLN A 116 -32.03 -25.99 0.48
C GLN A 116 -31.46 -25.11 -0.64
N GLY A 117 -31.07 -23.87 -0.33
CA GLY A 117 -30.47 -22.95 -1.30
C GLY A 117 -29.09 -23.38 -1.81
N ILE A 118 -28.33 -24.17 -1.03
CA ILE A 118 -27.03 -24.73 -1.42
C ILE A 118 -27.19 -25.88 -2.43
N GLU A 119 -28.32 -26.59 -2.41
CA GLU A 119 -28.65 -27.63 -3.40
C GLU A 119 -29.22 -27.09 -4.72
N SER A 120 -29.17 -25.76 -4.93
CA SER A 120 -29.60 -25.16 -6.19
C SER A 120 -28.74 -25.62 -7.37
N ARG A 121 -29.39 -25.85 -8.52
CA ARG A 121 -28.71 -26.15 -9.79
C ARG A 121 -28.05 -24.92 -10.41
N ASP A 122 -28.45 -23.72 -9.99
CA ASP A 122 -27.79 -22.47 -10.36
C ASP A 122 -26.56 -22.26 -9.45
N PRO A 123 -25.33 -22.22 -10.01
CA PRO A 123 -24.12 -22.07 -9.21
C PRO A 123 -23.97 -20.68 -8.55
N ILE A 124 -24.61 -19.64 -9.08
CA ILE A 124 -24.62 -18.30 -8.49
C ILE A 124 -25.50 -18.32 -7.23
N VAL A 125 -26.68 -18.92 -7.32
CA VAL A 125 -27.58 -19.14 -6.18
C VAL A 125 -26.92 -20.04 -5.13
N ALA A 126 -26.43 -21.22 -5.53
CA ALA A 126 -25.79 -22.17 -4.61
C ALA A 126 -24.59 -21.54 -3.89
N ASN A 127 -23.74 -20.77 -4.59
CA ASN A 127 -22.64 -20.07 -3.93
C ASN A 127 -23.14 -18.95 -3.00
N ALA A 128 -24.18 -18.20 -3.37
CA ALA A 128 -24.72 -17.14 -2.51
C ALA A 128 -25.34 -17.66 -1.20
N TRP A 129 -25.85 -18.89 -1.19
CA TRP A 129 -26.26 -19.59 0.03
C TRP A 129 -25.08 -20.27 0.75
N MET A 130 -24.05 -20.74 0.05
CA MET A 130 -22.80 -21.22 0.66
C MET A 130 -22.07 -20.13 1.45
N GLU A 131 -21.88 -18.93 0.88
CA GLU A 131 -21.29 -17.80 1.62
C GLU A 131 -22.14 -17.40 2.85
N THR A 132 -23.45 -17.65 2.78
CA THR A 132 -24.37 -17.45 3.91
C THR A 132 -24.15 -18.50 4.98
N LEU A 133 -24.09 -19.80 4.64
CA LEU A 133 -23.81 -20.89 5.58
C LEU A 133 -22.46 -20.70 6.31
N LEU A 134 -21.39 -20.42 5.55
CA LEU A 134 -20.04 -20.25 6.12
C LEU A 134 -19.93 -19.03 7.06
N ALA A 135 -20.79 -18.02 6.87
CA ALA A 135 -20.91 -16.88 7.77
C ALA A 135 -21.73 -17.20 9.04
N ILE A 136 -22.80 -18.00 8.95
CA ILE A 136 -23.68 -18.32 10.09
C ILE A 136 -23.20 -19.51 10.95
N ILE A 137 -22.37 -20.43 10.44
CA ILE A 137 -21.87 -21.58 11.23
C ILE A 137 -21.43 -21.20 12.67
N PRO A 138 -20.68 -20.11 12.93
CA PRO A 138 -20.28 -19.68 14.28
C PRO A 138 -21.41 -19.35 15.28
N VAL A 139 -22.63 -19.08 14.79
CA VAL A 139 -23.80 -18.76 15.62
C VAL A 139 -24.79 -19.93 15.71
N LEU A 140 -24.53 -21.05 15.03
CA LEU A 140 -25.35 -22.25 15.14
C LEU A 140 -25.13 -22.95 16.49
N THR A 141 -26.16 -23.69 16.92
CA THR A 141 -26.10 -24.52 18.12
C THR A 141 -25.41 -25.85 17.85
N GLU A 142 -24.88 -26.50 18.90
CA GLU A 142 -24.24 -27.81 18.79
C GLU A 142 -25.17 -28.87 18.15
N THR A 143 -26.46 -28.83 18.46
CA THR A 143 -27.47 -29.74 17.90
C THR A 143 -27.63 -29.56 16.39
N GLN A 144 -27.67 -28.32 15.89
CA GLN A 144 -27.71 -28.03 14.45
C GLN A 144 -26.42 -28.48 13.75
N LEU A 145 -25.26 -28.29 14.40
CA LEU A 145 -23.98 -28.70 13.84
C LEU A 145 -23.86 -30.23 13.72
N LYS A 146 -24.20 -30.97 14.78
CA LYS A 146 -24.11 -32.43 14.82
C LYS A 146 -25.22 -33.13 14.01
N ASN A 147 -26.43 -32.57 13.95
CA ASN A 147 -27.58 -33.22 13.28
C ASN A 147 -27.86 -32.72 11.86
N GLU A 148 -27.43 -31.51 11.47
CA GLU A 148 -27.69 -30.94 10.13
C GLU A 148 -26.39 -30.71 9.35
N ILE A 149 -25.41 -29.99 9.92
CA ILE A 149 -24.26 -29.49 9.15
C ILE A 149 -23.16 -30.55 8.92
N ILE A 150 -22.84 -31.36 9.93
CA ILE A 150 -21.88 -32.48 9.79
C ILE A 150 -22.43 -33.55 8.82
N PRO A 151 -23.69 -34.01 8.92
CA PRO A 151 -24.29 -34.89 7.92
C PRO A 151 -24.31 -34.30 6.51
N LEU A 152 -24.61 -33.00 6.35
CA LEU A 152 -24.54 -32.33 5.05
C LEU A 152 -23.12 -32.35 4.47
N ALA A 153 -22.10 -32.05 5.28
CA ALA A 153 -20.70 -32.10 4.84
C ALA A 153 -20.29 -33.52 4.41
N CYS A 154 -20.66 -34.54 5.19
CA CYS A 154 -20.44 -35.95 4.87
C CYS A 154 -21.13 -36.38 3.56
N CYS A 155 -22.42 -36.05 3.40
CA CYS A 155 -23.16 -36.34 2.17
C CYS A 155 -22.56 -35.63 0.95
N LYS A 156 -21.99 -34.44 1.13
CA LYS A 156 -21.35 -33.65 0.07
C LYS A 156 -19.92 -34.07 -0.28
N SER A 157 -19.20 -34.75 0.61
CA SER A 157 -17.81 -35.21 0.36
C SER A 157 -17.72 -36.52 -0.41
N LEU A 158 -18.81 -37.29 -0.53
CA LEU A 158 -18.82 -38.59 -1.20
C LEU A 158 -18.34 -38.48 -2.66
N LEU A 159 -17.52 -39.44 -3.12
CA LEU A 159 -16.97 -39.46 -4.48
C LEU A 159 -18.05 -39.51 -5.59
N SER A 160 -19.26 -39.95 -5.27
CA SER A 160 -20.44 -39.90 -6.15
C SER A 160 -20.98 -38.49 -6.39
N GLN A 161 -20.60 -37.50 -5.59
CA GLN A 161 -21.04 -36.11 -5.73
C GLN A 161 -20.19 -35.33 -6.73
N PRO A 162 -20.76 -34.31 -7.40
CA PRO A 162 -20.01 -33.41 -8.27
C PRO A 162 -18.83 -32.74 -7.56
N ILE A 163 -17.77 -32.42 -8.32
CA ILE A 163 -16.56 -31.74 -7.83
C ILE A 163 -16.89 -30.47 -7.03
N SER A 164 -17.86 -29.68 -7.49
CA SER A 164 -18.34 -28.47 -6.80
C SER A 164 -18.96 -28.76 -5.42
N SER A 165 -19.63 -29.90 -5.25
CA SER A 165 -20.15 -30.35 -3.95
C SER A 165 -19.03 -30.79 -3.01
N ARG A 166 -18.00 -31.47 -3.52
CA ARG A 166 -16.86 -31.89 -2.69
C ARG A 166 -16.01 -30.69 -2.25
N ILE A 167 -15.77 -29.72 -3.14
CA ILE A 167 -15.19 -28.40 -2.80
C ILE A 167 -16.05 -27.66 -1.76
N ALA A 168 -17.38 -27.67 -1.91
CA ALA A 168 -18.29 -27.12 -0.91
C ALA A 168 -18.16 -27.80 0.46
N SER A 169 -18.00 -29.13 0.50
CA SER A 169 -17.72 -29.88 1.74
C SER A 169 -16.40 -29.43 2.38
N CYS A 170 -15.31 -29.29 1.61
CA CYS A 170 -14.04 -28.78 2.13
C CYS A 170 -14.22 -27.46 2.89
N ARG A 171 -14.95 -26.49 2.29
CA ARG A 171 -15.23 -25.18 2.91
C ARG A 171 -16.04 -25.30 4.20
N ILE A 172 -17.06 -26.18 4.22
CA ILE A 172 -17.87 -26.43 5.44
C ILE A 172 -17.01 -27.06 6.54
N LEU A 173 -16.24 -28.11 6.24
CA LEU A 173 -15.38 -28.82 7.20
C LEU A 173 -14.32 -27.89 7.82
N GLY A 174 -13.67 -27.07 6.98
CA GLY A 174 -12.76 -26.02 7.44
C GLY A 174 -13.43 -25.04 8.40
N ARG A 175 -14.68 -24.67 8.16
CA ARG A 175 -15.42 -23.76 9.05
C ARG A 175 -15.83 -24.45 10.36
N LEU A 176 -16.33 -25.69 10.27
CA LEU A 176 -16.74 -26.52 11.41
C LEU A 176 -15.59 -26.73 12.40
N ALA A 177 -14.38 -27.04 11.92
CA ALA A 177 -13.23 -27.26 12.80
C ALA A 177 -12.86 -26.06 13.70
N THR A 178 -13.30 -24.85 13.34
CA THR A 178 -13.10 -23.61 14.14
C THR A 178 -14.26 -23.29 15.09
N HIS A 179 -15.24 -24.18 15.24
CA HIS A 179 -16.45 -23.90 16.00
C HIS A 179 -16.29 -24.13 17.51
N ARG A 180 -16.66 -23.14 18.32
CA ARG A 180 -16.60 -23.12 19.80
C ARG A 180 -17.36 -24.24 20.54
N CYS A 181 -18.16 -25.04 19.83
CA CYS A 181 -18.95 -26.17 20.37
C CYS A 181 -18.46 -27.54 19.89
N LEU A 182 -17.31 -27.59 19.21
CA LEU A 182 -16.60 -28.83 18.90
C LEU A 182 -15.22 -28.74 19.54
N ASP A 183 -14.91 -29.68 20.44
CA ASP A 183 -13.59 -29.76 21.05
C ASP A 183 -12.58 -30.49 20.11
N PRO A 184 -11.28 -30.53 20.43
CA PRO A 184 -10.29 -31.20 19.59
C PRO A 184 -10.53 -32.70 19.35
N MET A 185 -11.28 -33.38 20.23
CA MET A 185 -11.65 -34.79 20.10
C MET A 185 -12.90 -34.97 19.23
N ASP A 186 -13.89 -34.08 19.32
CA ASP A 186 -15.00 -33.99 18.38
C ASP A 186 -14.50 -33.70 16.96
N VAL A 187 -13.58 -32.73 16.78
CA VAL A 187 -12.94 -32.44 15.48
C VAL A 187 -12.15 -33.65 14.97
N LYS A 188 -11.44 -34.36 15.84
CA LYS A 188 -10.72 -35.60 15.48
C LYS A 188 -11.63 -36.77 15.12
N ARG A 189 -12.82 -36.87 15.72
CA ARG A 189 -13.77 -37.96 15.49
C ARG A 189 -14.64 -37.71 14.25
N ASP A 190 -15.23 -36.52 14.14
CA ASP A 190 -16.34 -36.26 13.20
C ASP A 190 -15.90 -35.51 11.94
N ILE A 191 -14.84 -34.69 12.03
CA ILE A 191 -14.38 -33.82 10.92
C ILE A 191 -13.16 -34.40 10.21
N LEU A 192 -12.15 -34.84 10.97
CA LEU A 192 -10.86 -35.29 10.44
C LEU A 192 -10.96 -36.43 9.41
N PRO A 193 -11.79 -37.48 9.56
CA PRO A 193 -11.85 -38.57 8.56
C PRO A 193 -12.30 -38.06 7.17
N LEU A 194 -13.24 -37.10 7.15
CA LEU A 194 -13.72 -36.46 5.93
C LEU A 194 -12.63 -35.58 5.31
N VAL A 195 -11.88 -34.84 6.15
CA VAL A 195 -10.72 -34.04 5.71
C VAL A 195 -9.64 -34.92 5.08
N GLN A 196 -9.26 -36.02 5.73
CA GLN A 196 -8.25 -36.95 5.22
C GLN A 196 -8.69 -37.59 3.89
N SER A 197 -9.96 -37.98 3.76
CA SER A 197 -10.50 -38.49 2.50
C SER A 197 -10.49 -37.45 1.38
N LEU A 198 -10.76 -36.17 1.67
CA LEU A 198 -10.75 -35.08 0.67
C LEU A 198 -9.34 -34.60 0.33
N CYS A 199 -8.36 -34.80 1.21
CA CYS A 199 -6.94 -34.64 0.89
C CYS A 199 -6.45 -35.68 -0.14
N GLN A 200 -7.12 -36.84 -0.22
CA GLN A 200 -6.81 -37.93 -1.14
C GLN A 200 -7.86 -38.06 -2.28
N ASP A 201 -8.60 -36.98 -2.57
CA ASP A 201 -9.57 -36.94 -3.65
C ASP A 201 -8.92 -37.09 -5.04
N CYS A 202 -9.57 -37.79 -5.97
CA CYS A 202 -9.04 -38.01 -7.31
C CYS A 202 -8.86 -36.70 -8.11
N HIS A 203 -9.66 -35.66 -7.83
CA HIS A 203 -9.62 -34.39 -8.55
C HIS A 203 -8.75 -33.33 -7.84
N PRO A 204 -7.77 -32.71 -8.53
CA PRO A 204 -6.83 -31.79 -7.90
C PRO A 204 -7.52 -30.57 -7.27
N ASP A 205 -8.55 -30.02 -7.88
CA ASP A 205 -9.29 -28.86 -7.33
C ASP A 205 -9.89 -29.14 -5.94
N VAL A 206 -10.30 -30.38 -5.67
CA VAL A 206 -10.81 -30.80 -4.34
C VAL A 206 -9.65 -30.87 -3.35
N ARG A 207 -8.52 -31.47 -3.76
CA ARG A 207 -7.30 -31.52 -2.93
C ARG A 207 -6.75 -30.13 -2.62
N THR A 208 -6.71 -29.22 -3.60
CA THR A 208 -6.39 -27.79 -3.43
C THR A 208 -7.38 -27.12 -2.47
N ALA A 209 -8.69 -27.31 -2.66
CA ALA A 209 -9.72 -26.72 -1.80
C ALA A 209 -9.62 -27.23 -0.35
N MET A 210 -9.30 -28.51 -0.14
CA MET A 210 -9.09 -29.09 1.19
C MET A 210 -7.80 -28.58 1.83
N CYS A 211 -6.71 -28.52 1.06
CA CYS A 211 -5.40 -28.02 1.50
C CYS A 211 -5.48 -26.61 2.09
N VAL A 212 -6.24 -25.72 1.44
CA VAL A 212 -6.49 -24.33 1.90
C VAL A 212 -7.22 -24.25 3.25
N GLN A 213 -7.88 -25.32 3.70
CA GLN A 213 -8.57 -25.36 5.01
C GLN A 213 -7.78 -26.11 6.10
N LEU A 214 -6.64 -26.73 5.79
CA LEU A 214 -5.83 -27.42 6.79
C LEU A 214 -5.40 -26.53 7.98
N PRO A 215 -5.10 -25.22 7.81
CA PRO A 215 -4.83 -24.34 8.96
C PRO A 215 -5.99 -24.28 9.96
N GLN A 216 -7.23 -24.19 9.46
CA GLN A 216 -8.45 -24.17 10.24
C GLN A 216 -8.70 -25.51 10.95
N VAL A 217 -8.38 -26.63 10.29
CA VAL A 217 -8.44 -27.97 10.90
C VAL A 217 -7.35 -28.15 11.97
N GLY A 218 -6.14 -27.63 11.73
CA GLY A 218 -5.05 -27.62 12.71
C GLY A 218 -5.34 -26.74 13.93
N GLN A 219 -6.06 -25.63 13.74
CA GLN A 219 -6.59 -24.80 14.82
C GLN A 219 -7.57 -25.61 15.69
N GLY A 220 -8.51 -26.34 15.08
CA GLY A 220 -9.50 -27.15 15.80
C GLY A 220 -8.91 -28.34 16.55
N LEU A 221 -7.95 -29.05 15.94
CA LEU A 221 -7.24 -30.17 16.55
C LEU A 221 -6.26 -29.75 17.66
N GLY A 222 -5.79 -28.51 17.63
CA GLY A 222 -4.75 -28.02 18.53
C GLY A 222 -3.37 -28.65 18.31
N THR A 223 -2.35 -28.03 18.93
CA THR A 223 -0.93 -28.38 18.76
C THR A 223 -0.60 -29.84 19.09
N GLY A 224 -1.32 -30.45 20.05
CA GLY A 224 -1.06 -31.83 20.50
C GLY A 224 -1.45 -32.91 19.49
N LEU A 225 -2.53 -32.71 18.74
CA LEU A 225 -3.04 -33.71 17.78
C LEU A 225 -2.50 -33.51 16.36
N VAL A 226 -2.14 -32.28 15.97
CA VAL A 226 -1.63 -31.95 14.62
C VAL A 226 -0.50 -32.91 14.17
N LYS A 227 0.45 -33.26 15.06
CA LYS A 227 1.61 -34.11 14.71
C LYS A 227 1.22 -35.50 14.21
N SER A 228 0.29 -36.16 14.88
CA SER A 228 -0.11 -37.55 14.62
C SER A 228 -1.29 -37.68 13.65
N ASN A 229 -1.97 -36.58 13.33
CA ASN A 229 -3.25 -36.62 12.61
C ASN A 229 -3.32 -35.76 11.33
N LEU A 230 -2.51 -34.70 11.18
CA LEU A 230 -2.66 -33.74 10.08
C LEU A 230 -1.39 -33.52 9.24
N LEU A 231 -0.19 -33.67 9.83
CA LEU A 231 1.07 -33.41 9.11
C LEU A 231 1.30 -34.33 7.91
N THR A 232 0.90 -35.60 7.98
CA THR A 232 1.05 -36.55 6.87
C THR A 232 0.36 -36.04 5.61
N SER A 233 -0.91 -35.64 5.71
CA SER A 233 -1.67 -35.09 4.60
C SER A 233 -1.08 -33.78 4.05
N LEU A 234 -0.48 -32.94 4.90
CA LEU A 234 0.23 -31.74 4.43
C LEU A 234 1.50 -32.11 3.64
N VAL A 235 2.26 -33.12 4.06
CA VAL A 235 3.46 -33.62 3.34
C VAL A 235 3.09 -34.29 2.01
N GLU A 236 1.99 -35.03 1.97
CA GLU A 236 1.42 -35.63 0.75
C GLU A 236 1.02 -34.55 -0.26
N LEU A 237 0.20 -33.57 0.16
CA LEU A 237 -0.27 -32.46 -0.69
C LEU A 237 0.86 -31.51 -1.14
N ALA A 238 1.90 -31.35 -0.32
CA ALA A 238 3.13 -30.65 -0.71
C ALA A 238 3.95 -31.39 -1.77
N SER A 239 3.83 -32.72 -1.83
CA SER A 239 4.54 -33.56 -2.78
C SER A 239 3.78 -33.77 -4.09
N ASP A 240 2.44 -33.61 -4.09
CA ASP A 240 1.47 -33.79 -5.18
C ASP A 240 1.98 -33.42 -6.58
N GLU A 241 1.51 -34.14 -7.61
CA GLU A 241 1.86 -33.89 -9.01
C GLU A 241 1.26 -32.60 -9.57
N ASN A 242 0.12 -32.15 -9.06
CA ASN A 242 -0.54 -30.93 -9.51
C ASN A 242 0.09 -29.66 -8.88
N THR A 243 0.40 -28.69 -9.74
CA THR A 243 1.09 -27.43 -9.37
C THR A 243 0.27 -26.56 -8.40
N TYR A 244 -1.07 -26.56 -8.52
CA TYR A 244 -1.97 -25.78 -7.66
C TYR A 244 -2.15 -26.41 -6.28
N VAL A 245 -2.08 -27.74 -6.17
CA VAL A 245 -2.11 -28.44 -4.87
C VAL A 245 -0.82 -28.13 -4.10
N ARG A 246 0.35 -28.25 -4.74
CA ARG A 246 1.64 -27.83 -4.15
C ARG A 246 1.66 -26.36 -3.76
N SER A 247 1.10 -25.49 -4.60
CA SER A 247 0.98 -24.05 -4.31
C SER A 247 0.14 -23.81 -3.04
N ALA A 248 -1.02 -24.47 -2.91
CA ALA A 248 -1.84 -24.38 -1.70
C ALA A 248 -1.08 -24.92 -0.47
N ALA A 249 -0.31 -26.00 -0.61
CA ALA A 249 0.47 -26.58 0.48
C ALA A 249 1.58 -25.66 1.01
N ILE A 250 2.22 -24.85 0.15
CA ILE A 250 3.19 -23.82 0.57
C ILE A 250 2.50 -22.79 1.49
N THR A 251 1.35 -22.25 1.08
CA THR A 251 0.59 -21.29 1.88
C THR A 251 0.00 -21.92 3.16
N ALA A 252 -0.52 -23.14 3.09
CA ALA A 252 -1.03 -23.88 4.25
C ALA A 252 0.08 -24.15 5.29
N THR A 253 1.31 -24.46 4.84
CA THR A 253 2.46 -24.67 5.71
C THR A 253 2.80 -23.43 6.55
N VAL A 254 2.74 -22.22 5.96
CA VAL A 254 2.92 -20.97 6.70
C VAL A 254 1.80 -20.77 7.73
N LEU A 255 0.54 -20.92 7.29
CA LEU A 255 -0.62 -20.68 8.14
C LEU A 255 -0.74 -21.71 9.28
N MET A 256 -0.11 -22.88 9.15
CA MET A 256 0.01 -23.88 10.20
C MET A 256 1.04 -23.54 11.30
N PHE A 257 1.94 -22.56 11.12
CA PHE A 257 3.00 -22.28 12.10
C PHE A 257 2.52 -22.08 13.56
N PRO A 258 1.40 -21.38 13.86
CA PRO A 258 0.88 -21.23 15.22
C PRO A 258 0.44 -22.56 15.87
N HIS A 259 0.21 -23.60 15.07
CA HIS A 259 -0.25 -24.92 15.49
C HIS A 259 0.89 -25.96 15.46
N THR A 260 2.15 -25.52 15.36
CA THR A 260 3.35 -26.38 15.35
C THR A 260 4.30 -26.08 16.50
N THR A 261 4.75 -27.12 17.20
CA THR A 261 5.79 -27.01 18.24
C THR A 261 7.18 -26.87 17.61
N LEU A 262 8.18 -26.46 18.40
CA LEU A 262 9.57 -26.36 17.92
C LEU A 262 10.13 -27.69 17.39
N ASP A 263 9.73 -28.80 18.02
CA ASP A 263 10.03 -30.16 17.56
C ASP A 263 9.46 -30.44 16.17
N ILE A 264 8.17 -30.15 15.94
CA ILE A 264 7.51 -30.29 14.63
C ILE A 264 8.17 -29.39 13.58
N LYS A 265 8.52 -28.14 13.95
CA LYS A 265 9.21 -27.20 13.06
C LYS A 265 10.57 -27.74 12.60
N LYS A 266 11.36 -28.32 13.51
CA LYS A 266 12.68 -28.91 13.20
C LYS A 266 12.59 -30.23 12.45
N THR A 267 11.72 -31.15 12.89
CA THR A 267 11.70 -32.55 12.41
C THR A 267 10.85 -32.77 11.16
N THR A 268 9.86 -31.92 10.90
CA THR A 268 8.93 -32.10 9.76
C THR A 268 8.87 -30.87 8.86
N ILE A 269 8.61 -29.68 9.41
CA ILE A 269 8.31 -28.51 8.57
C ILE A 269 9.57 -27.97 7.87
N LEU A 270 10.71 -27.87 8.55
CA LEU A 270 11.97 -27.42 7.93
C LEU A 270 12.41 -28.32 6.75
N PRO A 271 12.47 -29.67 6.90
CA PRO A 271 12.68 -30.57 5.75
C PRO A 271 11.66 -30.36 4.62
N LEU A 272 10.37 -30.25 4.95
CA LEU A 272 9.31 -30.08 3.95
C LEU A 272 9.45 -28.76 3.17
N VAL A 273 9.74 -27.66 3.86
CA VAL A 273 9.93 -26.34 3.25
C VAL A 273 11.19 -26.31 2.37
N LYS A 274 12.26 -27.02 2.77
CA LYS A 274 13.43 -27.21 1.89
C LYS A 274 13.07 -27.97 0.62
N GLN A 275 12.41 -29.12 0.75
CA GLN A 275 11.94 -29.93 -0.39
C GLN A 275 11.02 -29.15 -1.33
N LEU A 276 10.04 -28.41 -0.78
CA LEU A 276 9.15 -27.53 -1.55
C LEU A 276 9.92 -26.45 -2.29
N CYS A 277 10.88 -25.80 -1.62
CA CYS A 277 11.71 -24.78 -2.25
C CYS A 277 12.57 -25.36 -3.37
N GLU A 278 13.25 -26.49 -3.18
CA GLU A 278 14.00 -27.17 -4.24
C GLU A 278 13.12 -27.59 -5.43
N LYS A 279 11.92 -28.15 -5.17
CA LYS A 279 10.97 -28.50 -6.25
C LYS A 279 10.55 -27.24 -7.01
N SER A 280 10.25 -26.14 -6.32
CA SER A 280 9.85 -24.84 -6.91
C SER A 280 10.96 -24.09 -7.66
N LEU A 281 12.23 -24.36 -7.32
CA LEU A 281 13.39 -23.80 -8.03
C LEU A 281 13.71 -24.58 -9.32
N ARG A 282 13.29 -25.85 -9.41
CA ARG A 282 13.48 -26.72 -10.58
C ARG A 282 12.26 -26.74 -11.51
N SER A 283 11.06 -26.43 -11.02
CA SER A 283 9.85 -26.35 -11.84
C SER A 283 9.72 -25.03 -12.58
N ASP A 284 9.04 -25.07 -13.73
CA ASP A 284 8.54 -23.90 -14.44
C ASP A 284 7.03 -23.79 -14.25
N ASP A 285 6.66 -23.50 -13.00
CA ASP A 285 5.27 -23.40 -12.55
C ASP A 285 5.05 -22.33 -11.47
N ILE A 286 3.78 -22.11 -11.14
CA ILE A 286 3.29 -21.17 -10.13
C ILE A 286 3.85 -21.43 -8.71
N THR A 287 4.41 -22.62 -8.41
CA THR A 287 4.95 -22.89 -7.07
C THR A 287 6.18 -22.03 -6.77
N SER A 288 6.94 -21.66 -7.80
CA SER A 288 8.05 -20.69 -7.69
C SER A 288 7.56 -19.31 -7.23
N THR A 289 6.52 -18.79 -7.90
CA THR A 289 5.84 -17.54 -7.57
C THR A 289 5.21 -17.57 -6.17
N THR A 290 4.67 -18.70 -5.75
CA THR A 290 4.11 -18.90 -4.40
C THR A 290 5.19 -18.98 -3.33
N MET A 291 6.30 -19.68 -3.59
CA MET A 291 7.46 -19.71 -2.70
C MET A 291 8.03 -18.29 -2.52
N ALA A 292 8.23 -17.54 -3.61
CA ALA A 292 8.68 -16.15 -3.57
C ALA A 292 7.74 -15.20 -2.80
N ARG A 293 6.43 -15.49 -2.77
CA ARG A 293 5.44 -14.75 -1.97
C ARG A 293 5.56 -15.04 -0.48
N GLU A 294 5.74 -16.30 -0.13
CA GLU A 294 5.66 -16.79 1.25
C GLU A 294 7.02 -16.84 1.98
N ILE A 295 8.15 -16.75 1.25
CA ILE A 295 9.51 -16.93 1.79
C ILE A 295 9.84 -16.05 3.01
N GLY A 296 9.41 -14.79 3.04
CA GLY A 296 9.63 -13.91 4.20
C GLY A 296 8.91 -14.39 5.46
N LYS A 297 7.72 -14.99 5.32
CA LYS A 297 6.96 -15.59 6.43
C LYS A 297 7.49 -16.97 6.80
N LEU A 298 8.02 -17.72 5.82
CA LEU A 298 8.66 -19.03 6.05
C LEU A 298 9.93 -18.89 6.90
N VAL A 299 10.81 -17.92 6.61
CA VAL A 299 12.03 -17.72 7.43
C VAL A 299 11.73 -17.14 8.81
N ASP A 300 10.73 -16.27 8.94
CA ASP A 300 10.24 -15.74 10.22
C ASP A 300 9.64 -16.84 11.09
N GLY A 301 8.65 -17.57 10.57
CA GLY A 301 7.98 -18.65 11.29
C GLY A 301 8.87 -19.84 11.64
N LEU A 302 9.97 -20.05 10.91
CA LEU A 302 11.00 -21.06 11.20
C LEU A 302 12.21 -20.53 11.98
N GLN A 303 12.37 -19.22 12.22
CA GLN A 303 13.64 -18.60 12.67
C GLN A 303 14.32 -19.36 13.83
N ILE A 304 13.56 -19.69 14.88
CA ILE A 304 14.01 -20.42 16.09
C ILE A 304 14.38 -21.91 15.86
N ALA A 305 14.11 -22.45 14.68
CA ALA A 305 14.40 -23.82 14.27
C ALA A 305 15.60 -23.93 13.31
N LEU A 306 16.02 -22.82 12.68
CA LEU A 306 17.10 -22.79 11.69
C LEU A 306 18.49 -22.80 12.33
N THR A 307 19.45 -23.47 11.69
CA THR A 307 20.87 -23.21 11.90
C THR A 307 21.33 -22.01 11.06
N ILE A 308 22.55 -21.52 11.29
CA ILE A 308 23.18 -20.49 10.45
C ILE A 308 23.33 -21.01 9.00
N SER A 309 23.64 -22.30 8.83
CA SER A 309 23.74 -22.95 7.51
C SER A 309 22.40 -22.96 6.76
N ASP A 310 21.31 -23.31 7.45
CA ASP A 310 19.95 -23.26 6.87
C ASP A 310 19.56 -21.82 6.49
N SER A 311 19.94 -20.85 7.32
CA SER A 311 19.64 -19.43 7.09
C SER A 311 20.36 -18.90 5.84
N ILE A 312 21.64 -19.24 5.68
CA ILE A 312 22.42 -18.96 4.46
C ILE A 312 21.76 -19.63 3.25
N TRP A 313 21.38 -20.90 3.37
CA TRP A 313 20.71 -21.66 2.30
C TRP A 313 19.39 -20.99 1.86
N PHE A 314 18.56 -20.52 2.79
CA PHE A 314 17.34 -19.77 2.48
C PHE A 314 17.64 -18.43 1.78
N LEU A 315 18.72 -17.73 2.15
CA LEU A 315 19.14 -16.49 1.47
C LEU A 315 19.63 -16.75 0.03
N HIS A 316 20.29 -17.89 -0.21
CA HIS A 316 20.63 -18.34 -1.57
C HIS A 316 19.37 -18.72 -2.38
N CYS A 317 18.40 -19.42 -1.79
CA CYS A 317 17.13 -19.72 -2.46
C CYS A 317 16.36 -18.44 -2.83
N TYR A 318 16.30 -17.47 -1.90
CA TYR A 318 15.73 -16.15 -2.14
C TYR A 318 16.44 -15.41 -3.29
N LYS A 319 17.78 -15.49 -3.38
CA LYS A 319 18.55 -14.94 -4.52
C LYS A 319 18.17 -15.57 -5.86
N THR A 320 17.95 -16.88 -5.90
CA THR A 320 17.54 -17.57 -7.15
C THR A 320 16.13 -17.16 -7.58
N LEU A 321 15.18 -17.09 -6.65
CA LEU A 321 13.82 -16.59 -6.91
C LEU A 321 13.82 -15.11 -7.37
N ALA A 322 14.67 -14.28 -6.77
CA ALA A 322 14.83 -12.87 -7.11
C ALA A 322 15.52 -12.63 -8.47
N ARG A 323 16.11 -13.67 -9.08
CA ARG A 323 16.72 -13.63 -10.42
C ARG A 323 15.93 -14.39 -11.49
N ARG A 324 14.80 -15.00 -11.13
CA ARG A 324 14.04 -15.89 -12.02
C ARG A 324 13.62 -15.16 -13.30
N GLY A 325 13.87 -15.77 -14.47
CA GLY A 325 13.59 -15.18 -15.79
C GLY A 325 14.57 -14.10 -16.26
N LEU A 326 15.66 -13.83 -15.53
CA LEU A 326 16.74 -12.97 -16.00
C LEU A 326 17.83 -13.83 -16.67
N VAL A 327 18.20 -13.49 -17.91
CA VAL A 327 19.31 -14.14 -18.61
C VAL A 327 20.63 -13.67 -17.99
N THR A 328 21.27 -14.53 -17.19
CA THR A 328 22.56 -14.21 -16.55
C THR A 328 23.76 -14.84 -17.23
N ASP A 329 23.64 -16.04 -17.82
CA ASP A 329 24.71 -16.72 -18.58
C ASP A 329 24.13 -17.75 -19.56
N ILE A 330 24.57 -17.67 -20.84
CA ILE A 330 24.63 -18.64 -21.97
C ILE A 330 23.44 -19.61 -22.25
N SER A 331 22.71 -20.11 -21.25
CA SER A 331 21.57 -21.00 -21.41
C SER A 331 20.35 -20.27 -22.02
N GLU A 332 19.88 -20.73 -23.18
CA GLU A 332 18.65 -20.22 -23.82
C GLU A 332 17.34 -20.71 -23.14
N TYR A 333 17.37 -21.01 -21.84
CA TYR A 333 16.17 -21.43 -21.11
C TYR A 333 15.20 -20.26 -20.90
N ARG A 334 14.30 -20.08 -21.87
CA ARG A 334 13.14 -19.19 -21.76
C ARG A 334 12.04 -19.92 -20.97
N SER A 335 11.58 -19.34 -19.87
CA SER A 335 10.38 -19.83 -19.18
C SER A 335 9.18 -19.83 -20.13
N ALA A 336 8.29 -20.80 -19.96
CA ALA A 336 7.03 -20.90 -20.68
C ALA A 336 6.08 -19.73 -20.37
N ASP A 337 6.24 -19.07 -19.22
CA ASP A 337 5.49 -17.86 -18.86
C ASP A 337 6.37 -16.82 -18.14
N ALA A 338 7.00 -15.96 -18.93
CA ALA A 338 7.80 -14.83 -18.44
C ALA A 338 7.01 -13.84 -17.55
N SER A 339 5.68 -13.89 -17.50
CA SER A 339 4.89 -13.10 -16.56
C SER A 339 4.93 -13.69 -15.14
N LEU A 340 4.97 -15.02 -14.98
CA LEU A 340 5.16 -15.67 -13.68
C LEU A 340 6.55 -15.38 -13.10
N ASP A 341 7.58 -15.28 -13.95
CA ASP A 341 8.92 -14.87 -13.55
C ASP A 341 8.94 -13.42 -13.03
N VAL A 342 8.28 -12.49 -13.73
CA VAL A 342 8.14 -11.09 -13.26
C VAL A 342 7.39 -11.03 -11.92
N VAL A 343 6.30 -11.79 -11.76
CA VAL A 343 5.54 -11.82 -10.50
C VAL A 343 6.34 -12.52 -9.38
N CYS A 344 7.17 -13.51 -9.70
CA CYS A 344 8.12 -14.13 -8.76
C CYS A 344 9.12 -13.08 -8.24
N ARG A 345 9.80 -12.35 -9.13
CA ARG A 345 10.73 -11.28 -8.72
C ARG A 345 10.02 -10.12 -8.00
N GLN A 346 8.77 -9.81 -8.38
CA GLN A 346 7.96 -8.81 -7.68
C GLN A 346 7.61 -9.26 -6.25
N HIS A 347 7.29 -10.54 -6.04
CA HIS A 347 7.08 -11.09 -4.70
C HIS A 347 8.37 -11.14 -3.87
N CYS A 348 9.53 -11.39 -4.48
CA CYS A 348 10.82 -11.19 -3.82
C CYS A 348 11.00 -9.73 -3.39
N ALA A 349 10.79 -8.77 -4.29
CA ALA A 349 10.86 -7.34 -3.96
C ALA A 349 9.90 -6.93 -2.81
N SER A 350 8.73 -7.57 -2.71
CA SER A 350 7.80 -7.36 -1.58
C SER A 350 8.33 -7.90 -0.24
N ASN A 351 9.11 -8.98 -0.27
CA ASN A 351 9.70 -9.61 0.92
C ASN A 351 11.05 -9.00 1.35
N LEU A 352 11.57 -8.00 0.63
CA LEU A 352 12.86 -7.36 0.95
C LEU A 352 12.98 -6.85 2.41
N PRO A 353 11.97 -6.21 3.05
CA PRO A 353 12.06 -5.81 4.45
C PRO A 353 12.21 -7.01 5.40
N SER A 354 11.38 -8.05 5.24
CA SER A 354 11.42 -9.27 6.05
C SER A 354 12.75 -10.02 5.89
N MET A 355 13.21 -10.20 4.65
CA MET A 355 14.50 -10.84 4.38
C MET A 355 15.67 -9.99 4.90
N SER A 356 15.57 -8.66 4.87
CA SER A 356 16.59 -7.78 5.46
C SER A 356 16.65 -7.97 6.98
N TYR A 357 15.51 -7.92 7.67
CA TYR A 357 15.44 -8.14 9.12
C TYR A 357 16.00 -9.52 9.50
N PHE A 358 15.60 -10.57 8.77
CA PHE A 358 16.10 -11.93 8.95
C PHE A 358 17.62 -12.04 8.77
N THR A 359 18.19 -11.47 7.70
CA THR A 359 19.65 -11.46 7.48
C THR A 359 20.38 -10.71 8.61
N PHE A 360 19.94 -9.50 8.97
CA PHE A 360 20.60 -8.70 10.02
C PHE A 360 20.49 -9.34 11.41
N ALA A 361 19.38 -10.02 11.73
CA ALA A 361 19.17 -10.65 13.03
C ALA A 361 19.87 -12.02 13.20
N VAL A 362 20.00 -12.81 12.13
CA VAL A 362 20.45 -14.22 12.21
C VAL A 362 21.82 -14.45 11.59
N MET A 363 22.20 -13.67 10.57
CA MET A 363 23.41 -13.87 9.78
C MET A 363 24.02 -12.54 9.29
N PRO A 364 24.42 -11.63 10.19
CA PRO A 364 24.93 -10.30 9.84
C PRO A 364 26.18 -10.31 8.96
N GLY A 365 26.91 -11.43 8.89
CA GLY A 365 28.01 -11.63 7.93
C GLY A 365 27.58 -11.85 6.47
N GLN A 366 26.28 -11.85 6.15
CA GLN A 366 25.73 -12.09 4.80
C GLN A 366 25.02 -10.86 4.19
N VAL A 367 25.21 -9.66 4.75
CA VAL A 367 24.55 -8.45 4.23
C VAL A 367 25.00 -8.10 2.81
N ASP A 368 26.23 -8.40 2.39
CA ASP A 368 26.66 -8.17 1.00
C ASP A 368 25.88 -9.04 0.00
N LEU A 369 25.51 -10.27 0.39
CA LEU A 369 24.67 -11.15 -0.42
C LEU A 369 23.24 -10.60 -0.54
N LEU A 370 22.65 -10.16 0.58
CA LEU A 370 21.36 -9.46 0.61
C LEU A 370 21.38 -8.17 -0.24
N TYR A 371 22.43 -7.35 -0.11
CA TYR A 371 22.59 -6.11 -0.85
C TYR A 371 22.73 -6.38 -2.36
N THR A 372 23.39 -7.46 -2.78
CA THR A 372 23.42 -7.78 -4.22
C THR A 372 22.04 -8.12 -4.76
N ILE A 373 21.20 -8.84 -3.99
CA ILE A 373 19.80 -9.13 -4.35
C ILE A 373 18.98 -7.83 -4.42
N PHE A 374 19.10 -6.96 -3.42
CA PHE A 374 18.42 -5.66 -3.38
C PHE A 374 18.79 -4.80 -4.59
N ARG A 375 20.08 -4.66 -4.89
CA ARG A 375 20.63 -3.88 -6.01
C ARG A 375 20.10 -4.38 -7.36
N GLU A 376 19.96 -5.69 -7.51
CA GLU A 376 19.46 -6.33 -8.74
C GLU A 376 17.96 -6.12 -8.92
N LEU A 377 17.15 -6.28 -7.87
CA LEU A 377 15.71 -5.95 -7.90
C LEU A 377 15.47 -4.43 -8.08
N ALA A 378 16.35 -3.58 -7.54
CA ALA A 378 16.36 -2.13 -7.74
C ALA A 378 16.83 -1.71 -9.15
N ALA A 379 17.26 -2.66 -9.99
CA ALA A 379 17.70 -2.45 -11.37
C ALA A 379 16.94 -3.36 -12.36
N ASP A 380 15.82 -3.95 -11.94
CA ASP A 380 15.06 -4.92 -12.72
C ASP A 380 14.59 -4.34 -14.08
N PRO A 381 14.69 -5.10 -15.19
CA PRO A 381 14.14 -4.67 -16.48
C PRO A 381 12.65 -4.32 -16.42
N CYS A 382 11.88 -4.99 -15.54
CA CYS A 382 10.46 -4.70 -15.35
C CYS A 382 10.23 -3.62 -14.28
N TYR A 383 9.66 -2.48 -14.69
CA TYR A 383 9.29 -1.40 -13.78
C TYR A 383 8.36 -1.85 -12.63
N MET A 384 7.55 -2.90 -12.83
CA MET A 384 6.66 -3.44 -11.77
C MET A 384 7.43 -3.99 -10.57
N VAL A 385 8.64 -4.53 -10.79
CA VAL A 385 9.53 -5.00 -9.71
C VAL A 385 10.22 -3.81 -9.06
N ARG A 386 10.81 -2.90 -9.85
CA ARG A 386 11.43 -1.66 -9.35
C ARG A 386 10.46 -0.81 -8.52
N ARG A 387 9.18 -0.75 -8.91
CA ARG A 387 8.08 -0.08 -8.19
C ARG A 387 7.87 -0.64 -6.79
N THR A 388 7.97 -1.96 -6.63
CA THR A 388 7.86 -2.62 -5.32
C THR A 388 9.08 -2.33 -4.44
N VAL A 389 10.29 -2.28 -5.02
CA VAL A 389 11.51 -1.86 -4.29
C VAL A 389 11.42 -0.39 -3.87
N ALA A 390 10.95 0.50 -4.75
CA ALA A 390 10.72 1.91 -4.47
C ALA A 390 9.72 2.14 -3.33
N GLY A 391 8.69 1.29 -3.20
CA GLY A 391 7.76 1.34 -2.07
C GLY A 391 8.40 0.94 -0.73
N SER A 392 9.34 0.00 -0.73
CA SER A 392 9.93 -0.59 0.49
C SER A 392 11.29 -0.02 0.90
N ILE A 393 12.00 0.71 0.03
CA ILE A 393 13.34 1.27 0.30
C ILE A 393 13.41 2.10 1.59
N HIS A 394 12.31 2.77 1.96
CA HIS A 394 12.24 3.63 3.14
C HIS A 394 12.15 2.87 4.48
N GLU A 395 11.85 1.58 4.43
CA GLU A 395 11.97 0.64 5.55
C GLU A 395 13.36 -0.01 5.53
N ILE A 396 13.80 -0.46 4.35
CA ILE A 396 15.11 -1.12 4.13
C ILE A 396 16.27 -0.21 4.57
N VAL A 397 16.22 1.09 4.25
CA VAL A 397 17.21 2.10 4.69
C VAL A 397 17.29 2.21 6.22
N LYS A 398 16.20 1.98 6.96
CA LYS A 398 16.20 1.96 8.43
C LYS A 398 16.75 0.64 8.98
N ILE A 399 16.37 -0.50 8.38
CA ILE A 399 16.86 -1.83 8.77
C ILE A 399 18.38 -1.93 8.58
N PHE A 400 18.91 -1.39 7.49
CA PHE A 400 20.36 -1.34 7.24
C PHE A 400 21.12 -0.42 8.21
N GLY A 401 20.46 0.57 8.82
CA GLY A 401 21.04 1.45 9.83
C GLY A 401 22.41 2.05 9.40
N PRO A 402 23.50 1.83 10.16
CA PRO A 402 24.84 2.28 9.79
C PRO A 402 25.37 1.80 8.42
N GLN A 403 24.82 0.72 7.86
CA GLN A 403 25.20 0.19 6.55
C GLN A 403 24.36 0.79 5.39
N SER A 404 23.35 1.62 5.70
CA SER A 404 22.49 2.29 4.70
C SER A 404 23.23 3.08 3.63
N LYS A 405 24.48 3.50 3.88
CA LYS A 405 25.41 4.10 2.90
C LYS A 405 25.54 3.30 1.59
N MET A 406 25.36 1.98 1.63
CA MET A 406 25.43 1.11 0.45
C MET A 406 24.29 1.40 -0.52
N LEU A 407 23.09 1.63 0.02
CA LEU A 407 21.83 1.86 -0.72
C LEU A 407 21.79 3.22 -1.46
N LYS A 408 22.81 4.08 -1.27
CA LYS A 408 22.95 5.38 -1.95
C LYS A 408 22.81 5.24 -3.47
N SER A 409 23.46 4.24 -4.08
CA SER A 409 23.50 4.08 -5.54
C SER A 409 22.12 3.76 -6.13
N ASP A 410 21.30 3.08 -5.35
CA ASP A 410 20.01 2.53 -5.75
C ASP A 410 18.89 3.52 -5.49
N LEU A 411 18.98 4.31 -4.40
CA LEU A 411 18.16 5.51 -4.22
C LEU A 411 18.41 6.50 -5.37
N VAL A 412 19.66 6.73 -5.77
CA VAL A 412 20.01 7.56 -6.95
C VAL A 412 19.44 6.97 -8.25
N ARG A 413 19.41 5.64 -8.40
CA ARG A 413 18.81 4.98 -9.58
C ARG A 413 17.30 5.17 -9.62
N LEU A 414 16.60 4.85 -8.52
CA LEU A 414 15.13 4.94 -8.43
C LEU A 414 14.62 6.39 -8.47
N LEU A 415 15.42 7.37 -8.03
CA LEU A 415 15.13 8.81 -8.21
C LEU A 415 15.26 9.26 -9.69
N ARG A 416 15.93 8.49 -10.55
CA ARG A 416 16.11 8.75 -11.98
C ARG A 416 15.35 7.74 -12.86
N ASP A 417 14.40 7.02 -12.26
CA ASP A 417 13.58 6.03 -12.97
C ASP A 417 12.72 6.69 -14.06
N ASP A 418 12.52 6.00 -15.17
CA ASP A 418 11.74 6.45 -16.32
C ASP A 418 10.23 6.25 -16.13
N SER A 419 9.83 5.40 -15.18
CA SER A 419 8.43 5.08 -14.91
C SER A 419 7.84 5.97 -13.81
N GLU A 420 6.81 6.77 -14.16
CA GLU A 420 6.03 7.55 -13.17
C GLU A 420 5.45 6.64 -12.07
N ASP A 421 5.16 5.38 -12.39
CA ASP A 421 4.66 4.36 -11.47
C ASP A 421 5.68 4.01 -10.37
N VAL A 422 6.97 3.99 -10.70
CA VAL A 422 8.07 3.78 -9.72
C VAL A 422 8.28 5.04 -8.89
N LEU A 423 8.29 6.21 -9.52
CA LEU A 423 8.38 7.50 -8.83
C LEU A 423 7.19 7.72 -7.88
N GLN A 424 5.98 7.25 -8.24
CA GLN A 424 4.79 7.34 -7.40
C GLN A 424 4.95 6.60 -6.07
N MET A 425 5.66 5.47 -6.07
CA MET A 425 5.96 4.72 -4.84
C MET A 425 7.15 5.30 -4.07
N LEU A 426 8.16 5.85 -4.74
CA LEU A 426 9.34 6.42 -4.08
C LEU A 426 9.07 7.77 -3.40
N VAL A 427 8.38 8.68 -4.11
CA VAL A 427 8.26 10.09 -3.73
C VAL A 427 7.68 10.30 -2.33
N PRO A 428 6.64 9.61 -1.86
CA PRO A 428 6.08 9.81 -0.51
C PRO A 428 7.07 9.60 0.66
N HIS A 429 8.25 9.01 0.40
CA HIS A 429 9.19 8.60 1.42
C HIS A 429 10.60 9.21 1.30
N ILE A 430 10.85 10.10 0.33
CA ILE A 430 12.18 10.68 0.06
C ILE A 430 12.80 11.30 1.33
N GLY A 431 12.06 12.13 2.07
CA GLY A 431 12.54 12.80 3.28
C GLY A 431 13.00 11.81 4.35
N VAL A 432 12.27 10.70 4.53
CA VAL A 432 12.62 9.62 5.46
C VAL A 432 13.93 8.94 5.08
N CYS A 433 14.14 8.68 3.78
CA CYS A 433 15.41 8.14 3.28
C CYS A 433 16.56 9.12 3.50
N LEU A 434 16.37 10.41 3.21
CA LEU A 434 17.41 11.44 3.37
C LEU A 434 17.81 11.67 4.84
N GLU A 435 16.83 11.73 5.74
CA GLU A 435 17.09 11.92 7.17
C GLU A 435 17.80 10.72 7.78
N THR A 436 17.43 9.50 7.38
CA THR A 436 18.10 8.26 7.86
C THR A 436 19.53 8.16 7.31
N LEU A 437 19.75 8.53 6.04
CA LEU A 437 21.11 8.63 5.47
C LEU A 437 21.94 9.75 6.14
N CYS A 438 21.31 10.79 6.67
CA CYS A 438 21.99 11.82 7.46
C CYS A 438 22.31 11.35 8.88
N SER A 439 21.41 10.62 9.56
CA SER A 439 21.68 10.08 10.91
C SER A 439 22.79 9.03 10.92
N HIS A 440 23.08 8.42 9.78
CA HIS A 440 24.21 7.51 9.57
C HIS A 440 25.37 8.13 8.77
N GLY A 441 25.44 9.46 8.68
CA GLY A 441 26.62 10.20 8.20
C GLY A 441 26.92 10.10 6.69
N THR A 442 26.00 9.58 5.88
CA THR A 442 26.12 9.60 4.40
C THR A 442 25.81 10.99 3.83
N LEU A 443 24.88 11.70 4.47
CA LEU A 443 24.55 13.09 4.20
C LEU A 443 24.95 13.99 5.39
N SER A 444 25.09 15.29 5.14
CA SER A 444 25.59 16.27 6.11
C SER A 444 24.94 17.64 5.92
N ARG A 445 24.53 18.26 7.05
CA ARG A 445 24.05 19.66 7.10
C ARG A 445 25.17 20.70 6.96
N GLN A 446 26.43 20.30 7.08
CA GLN A 446 27.58 21.21 7.17
C GLN A 446 28.41 21.27 5.88
N SER A 447 28.46 20.17 5.12
CA SER A 447 29.35 20.02 3.97
C SER A 447 28.68 19.22 2.85
N SER A 448 28.87 19.67 1.61
CA SER A 448 28.34 18.99 0.42
C SER A 448 29.18 17.76 0.11
N SER A 449 28.76 16.59 0.61
CA SER A 449 29.42 15.33 0.29
C SER A 449 29.15 14.93 -1.17
N VAL A 450 29.95 14.00 -1.72
CA VAL A 450 29.69 13.43 -3.05
C VAL A 450 28.29 12.81 -3.12
N ALA A 451 27.82 12.19 -2.03
CA ALA A 451 26.44 11.68 -1.92
C ALA A 451 25.39 12.81 -1.95
N THR A 452 25.64 13.96 -1.32
CA THR A 452 24.78 15.16 -1.42
C THR A 452 24.65 15.62 -2.87
N VAL A 453 25.77 15.65 -3.61
CA VAL A 453 25.81 16.06 -5.03
C VAL A 453 25.08 15.07 -5.95
N GLU A 454 25.32 13.76 -5.78
CA GLU A 454 24.65 12.71 -6.58
C GLU A 454 23.14 12.67 -6.31
N ILE A 455 22.73 12.61 -5.04
CA ILE A 455 21.32 12.55 -4.65
C ILE A 455 20.61 13.86 -5.03
N GLY A 456 21.26 15.01 -4.86
CA GLY A 456 20.72 16.29 -5.31
C GLY A 456 20.42 16.32 -6.81
N ARG A 457 21.35 15.84 -7.65
CA ARG A 457 21.13 15.71 -9.10
C ARG A 457 20.04 14.70 -9.46
N ALA A 458 19.96 13.58 -8.75
CA ALA A 458 18.88 12.61 -8.93
C ALA A 458 17.50 13.18 -8.57
N MET A 459 17.39 13.93 -7.47
CA MET A 459 16.16 14.61 -7.07
C MET A 459 15.75 15.71 -8.07
N LEU A 460 16.69 16.42 -8.68
CA LEU A 460 16.39 17.41 -9.73
C LEU A 460 15.90 16.75 -11.03
N LYS A 461 16.41 15.56 -11.38
CA LYS A 461 15.86 14.76 -12.48
C LYS A 461 14.41 14.35 -12.20
N CYS A 462 14.13 13.81 -11.01
CA CYS A 462 12.77 13.51 -10.55
C CYS A 462 11.86 14.74 -10.64
N GLN A 463 12.29 15.89 -10.13
CA GLN A 463 11.53 17.15 -10.18
C GLN A 463 11.19 17.57 -11.61
N TYR A 464 12.14 17.46 -12.54
CA TYR A 464 11.96 17.83 -13.94
C TYR A 464 10.89 16.95 -14.61
N GLU A 465 10.98 15.62 -14.47
CA GLU A 465 9.98 14.70 -15.06
C GLU A 465 8.58 14.92 -14.45
N LEU A 466 8.48 15.06 -13.13
CA LEU A 466 7.21 15.36 -12.44
C LEU A 466 6.60 16.73 -12.81
N THR A 467 7.41 17.65 -13.35
CA THR A 467 6.96 18.97 -13.82
C THR A 467 6.60 18.98 -15.30
N ALA A 468 7.24 18.11 -16.10
CA ALA A 468 6.85 17.84 -17.48
C ALA A 468 5.54 17.04 -17.56
N GLY A 469 5.34 16.09 -16.64
CA GLY A 469 4.15 15.24 -16.54
C GLY A 469 2.86 15.95 -16.14
N PHE A 470 1.78 15.17 -16.03
CA PHE A 470 0.43 15.67 -15.73
C PHE A 470 -0.01 15.42 -14.28
N ASN A 471 0.73 14.60 -13.52
CA ASN A 471 0.41 14.21 -12.15
C ASN A 471 0.83 15.27 -11.13
N TRP A 472 0.09 16.39 -11.12
CA TRP A 472 0.32 17.50 -10.19
C TRP A 472 0.25 17.09 -8.71
N ARG A 473 -0.43 15.98 -8.36
CA ARG A 473 -0.47 15.44 -6.99
C ARG A 473 0.88 14.90 -6.59
N LEU A 474 1.49 14.07 -7.44
CA LEU A 474 2.83 13.53 -7.22
C LEU A 474 3.89 14.64 -7.14
N LEU A 475 3.80 15.65 -8.01
CA LEU A 475 4.64 16.86 -7.91
C LEU A 475 4.42 17.63 -6.60
N THR A 476 3.17 17.75 -6.13
CA THR A 476 2.87 18.40 -4.83
C THR A 476 3.50 17.62 -3.67
N HIS A 477 3.39 16.29 -3.68
CA HIS A 477 4.05 15.44 -2.68
C HIS A 477 5.58 15.58 -2.74
N PHE A 478 6.19 15.58 -3.93
CA PHE A 478 7.63 15.80 -4.10
C PHE A 478 8.08 17.14 -3.48
N ILE A 479 7.40 18.24 -3.78
CA ILE A 479 7.74 19.57 -3.25
C ILE A 479 7.55 19.64 -1.72
N HIS A 480 6.63 18.86 -1.15
CA HIS A 480 6.49 18.71 0.31
C HIS A 480 7.67 17.95 0.93
N GLN A 481 8.17 16.87 0.30
CA GLN A 481 9.37 16.15 0.78
C GLN A 481 10.60 17.05 0.86
N LEU A 482 10.69 18.08 0.02
CA LEU A 482 11.79 19.04 0.08
C LEU A 482 11.82 19.85 1.39
N GLU A 483 10.73 19.91 2.18
CA GLU A 483 10.75 20.50 3.53
C GLU A 483 11.78 19.81 4.46
N HIS A 484 12.18 18.57 4.17
CA HIS A 484 13.20 17.83 4.93
C HIS A 484 14.65 18.22 4.57
N LEU A 485 14.91 18.89 3.42
CA LEU A 485 16.28 19.17 2.98
C LEU A 485 17.16 19.89 4.02
N PRO A 486 16.69 20.89 4.79
CA PRO A 486 17.51 21.56 5.81
C PRO A 486 17.94 20.68 6.99
N ASN A 487 17.39 19.46 7.12
CA ASN A 487 17.79 18.47 8.10
C ASN A 487 18.96 17.59 7.62
N CYS A 488 19.21 17.53 6.30
CA CYS A 488 20.17 16.58 5.70
C CYS A 488 21.18 17.20 4.71
N MET A 489 20.99 18.41 4.21
CA MET A 489 21.88 19.08 3.23
C MET A 489 22.29 20.50 3.69
N PRO A 490 23.41 21.06 3.19
CA PRO A 490 23.86 22.40 3.56
C PRO A 490 22.96 23.51 2.96
N PRO A 491 22.73 24.63 3.68
CA PRO A 491 21.91 25.73 3.19
C PRO A 491 22.33 26.30 1.84
N ASP A 492 23.63 26.39 1.55
CA ASP A 492 24.14 26.86 0.26
C ASP A 492 23.69 25.98 -0.91
N PHE A 493 23.74 24.65 -0.74
CA PHE A 493 23.35 23.68 -1.77
C PHE A 493 21.84 23.73 -2.03
N ILE A 494 21.04 23.94 -0.99
CA ILE A 494 19.58 24.14 -1.07
C ILE A 494 19.27 25.49 -1.76
N HIS A 495 20.03 26.54 -1.46
CA HIS A 495 19.89 27.85 -2.06
C HIS A 495 20.25 27.86 -3.56
N GLN A 496 21.38 27.26 -3.92
CA GLN A 496 21.90 27.23 -5.29
C GLN A 496 21.05 26.37 -6.24
N HIS A 497 20.56 25.21 -5.78
CA HIS A 497 19.96 24.22 -6.68
C HIS A 497 18.46 24.02 -6.51
N PHE A 498 17.93 24.03 -5.29
CA PHE A 498 16.51 23.73 -5.04
C PHE A 498 15.64 24.99 -4.96
N THR A 499 16.16 26.09 -4.43
CA THR A 499 15.38 27.31 -4.23
C THR A 499 14.89 27.94 -5.55
N PRO A 500 15.68 28.05 -6.64
CA PRO A 500 15.18 28.58 -7.92
C PRO A 500 14.10 27.70 -8.54
N VAL A 501 14.23 26.37 -8.38
CA VAL A 501 13.31 25.36 -8.91
C VAL A 501 11.96 25.41 -8.20
N VAL A 502 11.96 25.47 -6.86
CA VAL A 502 10.72 25.61 -6.07
C VAL A 502 10.09 26.99 -6.26
N LEU A 503 10.89 28.06 -6.41
CA LEU A 503 10.38 29.40 -6.76
C LEU A 503 9.68 29.40 -8.12
N SER A 504 10.24 28.72 -9.13
CA SER A 504 9.56 28.50 -10.41
C SER A 504 8.23 27.75 -10.24
N CYS A 505 8.18 26.72 -9.39
CA CYS A 505 6.93 26.02 -9.06
C CYS A 505 5.88 26.92 -8.38
N ALA A 506 6.30 27.87 -7.53
CA ALA A 506 5.42 28.85 -6.90
C ALA A 506 4.87 29.90 -7.88
N VAL A 507 5.72 30.43 -8.76
CA VAL A 507 5.38 31.52 -9.70
C VAL A 507 4.67 31.00 -10.95
N GLN A 508 5.17 29.91 -11.55
CA GLN A 508 4.77 29.41 -12.87
C GLN A 508 3.95 28.10 -12.83
N GLY A 509 3.85 27.44 -11.67
CA GLY A 509 3.18 26.14 -11.52
C GLY A 509 1.71 26.16 -11.96
N ARG A 510 1.30 25.20 -12.79
CA ARG A 510 -0.05 25.16 -13.40
C ARG A 510 -1.19 24.94 -12.39
N ALA A 511 -0.94 24.20 -11.30
CA ALA A 511 -1.96 23.78 -10.35
C ALA A 511 -1.83 24.54 -9.01
N LYS A 512 -2.93 25.11 -8.49
CA LYS A 512 -2.93 25.85 -7.21
C LYS A 512 -2.28 25.08 -6.03
N PRO A 513 -2.51 23.76 -5.84
CA PRO A 513 -1.85 23.01 -4.76
C PRO A 513 -0.32 22.96 -4.89
N VAL A 514 0.21 22.74 -6.10
CA VAL A 514 1.66 22.78 -6.40
C VAL A 514 2.25 24.15 -5.99
N ARG A 515 1.59 25.24 -6.39
CA ARG A 515 2.02 26.61 -6.03
C ARG A 515 1.96 26.88 -4.53
N SER A 516 0.90 26.41 -3.87
CA SER A 516 0.67 26.57 -2.43
C SER A 516 1.70 25.80 -1.59
N GLN A 517 2.05 24.58 -2.00
CA GLN A 517 3.09 23.80 -1.36
C GLN A 517 4.48 24.39 -1.64
N ALA A 518 4.73 24.89 -2.86
CA ALA A 518 5.99 25.53 -3.20
C ALA A 518 6.29 26.76 -2.33
N VAL A 519 5.33 27.67 -2.10
CA VAL A 519 5.56 28.80 -1.18
C VAL A 519 5.82 28.36 0.26
N ARG A 520 5.13 27.31 0.73
CA ARG A 520 5.38 26.72 2.05
C ARG A 520 6.82 26.18 2.16
N THR A 521 7.25 25.38 1.19
CA THR A 521 8.61 24.83 1.14
C THR A 521 9.69 25.93 1.08
N LEU A 522 9.44 27.03 0.35
CA LEU A 522 10.34 28.19 0.32
C LEU A 522 10.42 28.91 1.67
N LEU A 523 9.34 28.97 2.45
CA LEU A 523 9.36 29.50 3.81
C LEU A 523 10.15 28.59 4.77
N VAL A 524 10.11 27.26 4.57
CA VAL A 524 10.97 26.31 5.32
C VAL A 524 12.45 26.52 4.96
N PHE A 525 12.79 26.71 3.69
CA PHE A 525 14.15 27.10 3.27
C PHE A 525 14.57 28.45 3.88
N LEU A 526 13.67 29.44 3.90
CA LEU A 526 13.92 30.76 4.50
C LEU A 526 14.11 30.71 6.03
N ARG A 527 13.44 29.78 6.73
CA ARG A 527 13.59 29.59 8.19
C ARG A 527 14.94 28.98 8.55
N TYR A 528 15.37 27.94 7.84
CA TYR A 528 16.55 27.16 8.22
C TYR A 528 17.86 27.56 7.50
N ASN A 529 17.83 28.60 6.65
CA ASN A 529 19.04 29.21 6.10
C ASN A 529 19.56 30.33 7.02
N GLY A 530 20.74 30.15 7.62
CA GLY A 530 21.38 31.16 8.47
C GLY A 530 22.08 32.31 7.73
N LYS A 531 22.19 32.27 6.40
CA LYS A 531 22.89 33.31 5.61
C LYS A 531 21.95 34.42 5.17
N GLU A 532 21.95 35.53 5.90
CA GLU A 532 21.02 36.65 5.68
C GLU A 532 21.03 37.23 4.25
N ILE A 533 22.15 37.19 3.52
CA ILE A 533 22.20 37.56 2.09
C ILE A 533 21.24 36.70 1.26
N GLN A 534 21.26 35.38 1.48
CA GLN A 534 20.41 34.42 0.78
C GLN A 534 18.95 34.48 1.27
N ARG A 535 18.74 34.73 2.57
CA ARG A 535 17.40 34.99 3.15
C ARG A 535 16.77 36.23 2.50
N ARG A 536 17.51 37.34 2.44
CA ARG A 536 17.06 38.61 1.85
C ARG A 536 16.68 38.45 0.38
N TRP A 537 17.58 37.88 -0.43
CA TRP A 537 17.30 37.59 -1.84
C TRP A 537 16.00 36.78 -2.02
N LEU A 538 15.76 35.79 -1.15
CA LEU A 538 14.55 34.98 -1.21
C LEU A 538 13.30 35.79 -0.80
N ARG A 539 13.36 36.61 0.25
CA ARG A 539 12.24 37.51 0.63
C ARG A 539 11.91 38.49 -0.50
N GLU A 540 12.92 39.15 -1.06
CA GLU A 540 12.78 40.09 -2.19
C GLU A 540 12.17 39.42 -3.42
N ASN A 541 12.58 38.19 -3.76
CA ASN A 541 11.99 37.44 -4.86
C ASN A 541 10.54 37.00 -4.58
N LEU A 542 10.23 36.56 -3.37
CA LEU A 542 8.86 36.19 -2.99
C LEU A 542 7.92 37.41 -3.04
N ILE A 543 8.35 38.57 -2.55
CA ILE A 543 7.57 39.81 -2.59
C ILE A 543 7.41 40.31 -4.03
N SER A 544 8.52 40.48 -4.78
CA SER A 544 8.48 41.05 -6.14
C SER A 544 7.75 40.16 -7.16
N GLN A 545 7.95 38.84 -7.13
CA GLN A 545 7.33 37.93 -8.09
C GLN A 545 5.91 37.50 -7.70
N LEU A 546 5.55 37.53 -6.41
CA LEU A 546 4.22 37.10 -5.93
C LEU A 546 3.29 38.25 -5.53
N CYS A 547 3.73 39.17 -4.65
CA CYS A 547 2.90 40.30 -4.20
C CYS A 547 2.69 41.33 -5.31
N TYR A 548 3.76 41.85 -5.91
CA TYR A 548 3.64 42.84 -6.99
C TYR A 548 3.42 42.20 -8.37
N SER A 549 2.85 41.00 -8.40
CA SER A 549 2.60 40.23 -9.62
C SER A 549 1.37 40.75 -10.37
N LYS A 550 1.52 41.06 -11.66
CA LYS A 550 0.39 41.49 -12.52
C LYS A 550 -0.81 40.52 -12.46
N CYS A 551 -0.55 39.22 -12.31
CA CYS A 551 -1.57 38.18 -12.19
C CYS A 551 -2.18 38.10 -10.77
N CYS A 552 -3.49 38.36 -10.63
CA CYS A 552 -4.18 38.28 -9.35
C CYS A 552 -4.16 36.86 -8.73
N TYR A 553 -4.17 35.79 -9.54
CA TYR A 553 -4.01 34.42 -9.04
C TYR A 553 -2.65 34.19 -8.38
N THR A 554 -1.62 34.92 -8.80
CA THR A 554 -0.30 34.90 -8.16
C THR A 554 -0.31 35.72 -6.86
N ARG A 555 -1.02 36.84 -6.79
CA ARG A 555 -1.24 37.62 -5.56
C ARG A 555 -1.97 36.82 -4.47
N HIS A 556 -2.97 36.01 -4.84
CA HIS A 556 -3.58 35.04 -3.92
C HIS A 556 -2.58 33.99 -3.38
N ILE A 557 -1.52 33.66 -4.13
CA ILE A 557 -0.43 32.79 -3.65
C ILE A 557 0.52 33.53 -2.69
N PHE A 558 0.68 34.85 -2.81
CA PHE A 558 1.34 35.65 -1.77
C PHE A 558 0.52 35.70 -0.46
N ILE A 559 -0.80 35.90 -0.51
CA ILE A 559 -1.62 35.84 0.71
C ILE A 559 -1.54 34.43 1.35
N ARG A 560 -1.52 33.38 0.53
CA ARG A 560 -1.30 32.00 1.01
C ARG A 560 0.09 31.78 1.63
N LEU A 561 1.12 32.43 1.10
CA LEU A 561 2.45 32.49 1.67
C LEU A 561 2.41 33.17 3.04
N CYS A 562 1.77 34.34 3.16
CA CYS A 562 1.64 35.04 4.44
C CYS A 562 0.97 34.19 5.53
N VAL A 563 -0.11 33.46 5.20
CA VAL A 563 -0.73 32.50 6.13
C VAL A 563 0.27 31.43 6.60
N ASN A 564 1.03 30.83 5.68
CA ASN A 564 2.08 29.86 6.06
C ASN A 564 3.23 30.52 6.83
N ALA A 565 3.54 31.80 6.58
CA ALA A 565 4.59 32.53 7.29
C ALA A 565 4.19 32.81 8.75
N ILE A 566 2.92 33.10 9.01
CA ILE A 566 2.34 33.20 10.36
C ILE A 566 2.46 31.88 11.14
N ASP A 567 2.32 30.73 10.48
CA ASP A 567 2.54 29.42 11.10
C ASP A 567 4.02 29.06 11.30
N ILE A 568 4.90 29.51 10.38
CA ILE A 568 6.32 29.11 10.32
C ILE A 568 7.25 30.05 11.10
N PHE A 569 6.92 31.33 11.28
CA PHE A 569 7.81 32.33 11.88
C PHE A 569 7.23 32.95 13.15
N SER A 570 8.05 33.69 13.90
CA SER A 570 7.56 34.56 14.96
C SER A 570 6.77 35.75 14.41
N GLU A 571 5.86 36.29 15.20
CA GLU A 571 5.10 37.50 14.86
C GLU A 571 6.01 38.70 14.61
N LYS A 572 7.16 38.78 15.29
CA LYS A 572 8.17 39.79 14.99
C LYS A 572 8.72 39.61 13.57
N TYR A 573 9.18 38.42 13.20
CA TYR A 573 9.72 38.18 11.86
C TYR A 573 8.66 38.36 10.76
N PHE A 574 7.39 38.05 11.04
CA PHE A 574 6.29 38.34 10.10
C PHE A 574 6.06 39.85 9.91
N LYS A 575 6.03 40.62 11.01
CA LYS A 575 5.92 42.09 10.99
C LYS A 575 7.09 42.75 10.26
N ASP A 576 8.32 42.35 10.60
CA ASP A 576 9.56 42.91 10.06
C ASP A 576 9.70 42.72 8.52
N TYR A 577 9.03 41.74 7.91
CA TYR A 577 9.31 41.32 6.52
C TYR A 577 8.12 41.00 5.58
N PHE A 578 6.89 40.88 6.08
CA PHE A 578 5.73 40.48 5.24
C PHE A 578 4.44 41.26 5.49
N TYR A 579 4.31 41.94 6.63
CA TYR A 579 3.06 42.56 7.07
C TYR A 579 2.63 43.74 6.19
N GLU A 580 3.52 44.71 5.94
CA GLU A 580 3.24 45.84 5.03
C GLU A 580 2.91 45.37 3.61
N ASN A 581 3.71 44.46 3.05
CA ASN A 581 3.46 43.93 1.69
C ASN A 581 2.15 43.11 1.60
N LEU A 582 1.57 42.69 2.73
CA LEU A 582 0.23 42.11 2.77
C LEU A 582 -0.87 43.18 2.89
N LEU A 583 -0.62 44.28 3.61
CA LEU A 583 -1.54 45.43 3.66
C LEU A 583 -1.60 46.20 2.33
N ASP A 584 -0.54 46.23 1.53
CA ASP A 584 -0.59 46.73 0.15
C ASP A 584 -1.67 46.04 -0.70
N LEU A 585 -1.94 44.75 -0.44
CA LEU A 585 -2.99 43.98 -1.12
C LEU A 585 -4.41 44.24 -0.56
N ALA A 586 -4.56 45.05 0.48
CA ALA A 586 -5.87 45.59 0.89
C ALA A 586 -6.37 46.63 -0.12
N ASP A 587 -5.47 47.28 -0.87
CA ASP A 587 -5.78 48.24 -1.94
C ASP A 587 -5.82 47.60 -3.34
N ASP A 588 -5.83 46.26 -3.42
CA ASP A 588 -5.76 45.53 -4.70
C ASP A 588 -6.96 45.83 -5.61
N PRO A 589 -6.77 46.12 -6.92
CA PRO A 589 -7.89 46.35 -7.85
C PRO A 589 -8.89 45.18 -7.96
N VAL A 590 -8.51 43.95 -7.61
CA VAL A 590 -9.35 42.76 -7.69
C VAL A 590 -9.97 42.43 -6.33
N ALA A 591 -11.30 42.55 -6.24
CA ALA A 591 -12.07 42.33 -5.01
C ALA A 591 -11.77 41.00 -4.29
N ASN A 592 -11.59 39.89 -5.02
CA ASN A 592 -11.23 38.60 -4.41
C ASN A 592 -9.90 38.64 -3.62
N VAL A 593 -8.94 39.47 -4.04
CA VAL A 593 -7.68 39.64 -3.30
C VAL A 593 -7.95 40.44 -2.01
N ARG A 594 -8.67 41.57 -2.12
CA ARG A 594 -9.10 42.40 -0.98
C ARG A 594 -9.92 41.62 0.05
N PHE A 595 -10.81 40.73 -0.41
CA PHE A 595 -11.57 39.78 0.42
C PHE A 595 -10.64 38.85 1.20
N CYS A 596 -9.63 38.28 0.53
CA CYS A 596 -8.66 37.41 1.17
C CYS A 596 -7.80 38.15 2.21
N VAL A 597 -7.36 39.39 1.95
CA VAL A 597 -6.65 40.20 2.97
C VAL A 597 -7.58 40.55 4.14
N ALA A 598 -8.80 40.98 3.86
CA ALA A 598 -9.78 41.33 4.89
C ALA A 598 -10.12 40.14 5.82
N SER A 599 -10.11 38.92 5.29
CA SER A 599 -10.28 37.71 6.09
C SER A 599 -9.22 37.51 7.19
N LEU A 600 -8.04 38.13 7.04
CA LEU A 600 -6.92 38.07 7.98
C LEU A 600 -6.86 39.24 8.97
N PHE A 601 -7.67 40.30 8.79
CA PHE A 601 -7.61 41.52 9.63
C PHE A 601 -7.70 41.27 11.14
N GLY A 602 -8.47 40.25 11.58
CA GLY A 602 -8.52 39.85 12.99
C GLY A 602 -7.17 39.38 13.52
N THR A 603 -6.53 38.47 12.79
CA THR A 603 -5.19 37.95 13.10
C THR A 603 -4.14 39.06 13.03
N LEU A 604 -4.17 39.88 11.96
CA LEU A 604 -3.22 40.98 11.79
C LEU A 604 -3.29 42.02 12.91
N LYS A 605 -4.48 42.32 13.45
CA LYS A 605 -4.63 43.21 14.60
C LYS A 605 -4.15 42.59 15.92
N GLN A 606 -4.36 41.28 16.10
CA GLN A 606 -3.96 40.56 17.31
C GLN A 606 -2.43 40.41 17.48
N MET A 607 -1.66 40.59 16.40
CA MET A 607 -0.19 40.55 16.40
C MET A 607 0.49 41.87 16.82
N LEU A 608 -0.29 42.93 17.01
CA LEU A 608 0.22 44.27 17.31
C LEU A 608 0.30 44.52 18.81
N ILE A 609 1.49 44.93 19.26
CA ILE A 609 1.85 45.25 20.63
C ILE A 609 2.23 46.73 20.65
N LEU A 610 1.46 47.54 21.37
CA LEU A 610 1.73 48.97 21.54
C LEU A 610 2.62 49.19 22.78
N PRO A 611 3.55 50.15 22.76
CA PRO A 611 3.78 51.15 21.69
C PRO A 611 4.64 50.67 20.51
N ASP A 612 5.32 49.52 20.63
CA ASP A 612 6.35 49.06 19.67
C ASP A 612 5.87 49.03 18.21
N ASP A 613 4.64 48.59 17.95
CA ASP A 613 4.07 48.46 16.61
C ASP A 613 3.19 49.65 16.17
N GLN A 614 3.32 50.82 16.78
CA GLN A 614 2.44 51.99 16.52
C GLN A 614 2.26 52.30 15.01
N ILE A 615 3.34 52.26 14.23
CA ILE A 615 3.31 52.52 12.78
C ILE A 615 2.42 51.51 12.05
N LEU A 616 2.54 50.22 12.37
CA LEU A 616 1.73 49.15 11.76
C LEU A 616 0.27 49.21 12.22
N PHE A 617 0.03 49.69 13.45
CA PHE A 617 -1.30 49.91 13.99
C PHE A 617 -2.04 51.05 13.29
N ASP A 618 -1.38 52.20 13.10
CA ASP A 618 -1.95 53.34 12.39
C ASP A 618 -2.20 52.98 10.92
N ARG A 619 -1.23 52.34 10.25
CA ARG A 619 -1.37 51.83 8.87
C ARG A 619 -2.53 50.84 8.71
N LEU A 620 -2.77 49.98 9.70
CA LEU A 620 -3.93 49.06 9.71
C LEU A 620 -5.26 49.81 9.94
N ASN A 621 -5.26 50.86 10.77
CA ASN A 621 -6.45 51.68 11.01
C ASN A 621 -6.82 52.53 9.78
N ASP A 622 -5.84 53.04 9.02
CA ASP A 622 -6.07 53.71 7.72
C ASP A 622 -6.84 52.79 6.76
N VAL A 623 -6.38 51.53 6.62
CA VAL A 623 -7.04 50.51 5.81
C VAL A 623 -8.46 50.23 6.32
N PHE A 624 -8.66 50.18 7.64
CA PHE A 624 -10.01 50.02 8.20
C PHE A 624 -10.91 51.23 7.92
N GLN A 625 -10.42 52.46 8.04
CA GLN A 625 -11.19 53.65 7.71
C GLN A 625 -11.60 53.63 6.24
N LYS A 626 -10.66 53.33 5.34
CA LYS A 626 -10.89 53.21 3.89
C LYS A 626 -11.92 52.14 3.54
N TYR A 627 -11.89 50.98 4.21
CA TYR A 627 -12.89 49.92 4.04
C TYR A 627 -14.30 50.31 4.54
N ASN A 628 -14.44 51.34 5.39
CA ASN A 628 -15.75 51.89 5.76
C ASN A 628 -16.23 53.00 4.80
N SER A 629 -15.33 53.76 4.18
CA SER A 629 -15.68 54.94 3.36
C SER A 629 -15.65 54.73 1.85
N GLU A 630 -14.78 53.86 1.34
CA GLU A 630 -14.47 53.77 -0.10
C GLU A 630 -14.78 52.41 -0.74
N GLU A 631 -14.79 51.31 0.02
CA GLU A 631 -15.08 49.98 -0.50
C GLU A 631 -16.56 49.86 -0.94
N LYS A 632 -16.77 49.21 -2.09
CA LYS A 632 -18.06 49.08 -2.78
C LYS A 632 -18.42 47.63 -3.09
N ASP A 633 -17.45 46.72 -3.07
CA ASP A 633 -17.71 45.31 -3.28
C ASP A 633 -18.48 44.71 -2.09
N ARG A 634 -19.62 44.08 -2.40
CA ARG A 634 -20.51 43.52 -1.37
C ARG A 634 -19.80 42.48 -0.52
N ASP A 635 -19.10 41.54 -1.15
CA ASP A 635 -18.56 40.38 -0.48
C ASP A 635 -17.35 40.79 0.38
N VAL A 636 -16.55 41.76 -0.10
CA VAL A 636 -15.48 42.39 0.68
C VAL A 636 -16.04 43.13 1.91
N LEU A 637 -17.13 43.89 1.77
CA LEU A 637 -17.80 44.54 2.90
C LEU A 637 -18.41 43.52 3.89
N GLU A 638 -18.92 42.38 3.40
CA GLU A 638 -19.53 41.34 4.24
C GLU A 638 -18.46 40.60 5.08
N ILE A 639 -17.30 40.23 4.50
CA ILE A 639 -16.17 39.69 5.27
C ILE A 639 -15.58 40.74 6.23
N TYR A 640 -15.48 42.01 5.81
CA TYR A 640 -14.94 43.09 6.63
C TYR A 640 -15.77 43.31 7.90
N ARG A 641 -17.10 43.50 7.77
CA ARG A 641 -18.00 43.69 8.93
C ARG A 641 -17.90 42.51 9.90
N ARG A 642 -17.96 41.27 9.39
CA ARG A 642 -17.80 40.06 10.22
C ARG A 642 -16.47 40.05 10.97
N LYS A 643 -15.36 40.42 10.33
CA LYS A 643 -14.03 40.45 10.95
C LYS A 643 -13.89 41.58 11.98
N MET A 644 -14.53 42.72 11.76
CA MET A 644 -14.60 43.78 12.78
C MET A 644 -15.47 43.39 13.99
N GLU A 645 -16.53 42.60 13.80
CA GLU A 645 -17.27 42.02 14.92
C GLU A 645 -16.46 40.96 15.69
N GLU A 646 -15.74 40.07 15.00
CA GLU A 646 -14.84 39.10 15.63
C GLU A 646 -13.80 39.81 16.52
N ILE A 647 -13.16 40.87 16.01
CA ILE A 647 -12.23 41.73 16.77
C ILE A 647 -12.91 42.33 18.02
N LYS A 648 -14.12 42.90 17.88
CA LYS A 648 -14.86 43.48 19.01
C LYS A 648 -15.26 42.44 20.07
N ARG A 649 -15.48 41.18 19.66
CA ARG A 649 -15.82 40.07 20.57
C ARG A 649 -14.60 39.42 21.23
N SER A 650 -13.39 39.54 20.66
CA SER A 650 -12.20 38.79 21.08
C SER A 650 -11.52 39.26 22.38
N ASN A 651 -12.26 39.81 23.35
CA ASN A 651 -11.77 40.17 24.69
C ASN A 651 -11.60 38.96 25.64
N LEU A 652 -11.67 37.73 25.14
CA LEU A 652 -11.62 36.47 25.90
C LEU A 652 -10.50 35.56 25.40
N ASN A 653 -9.24 35.99 25.55
CA ASN A 653 -8.05 35.22 25.17
C ASN A 653 -7.76 34.08 26.16
N LEU A 654 -8.56 33.02 26.07
CA LEU A 654 -8.12 31.69 26.49
C LEU A 654 -6.83 31.34 25.73
N ASN A 655 -5.81 30.85 26.44
CA ASN A 655 -4.48 30.46 25.95
C ASN A 655 -3.47 31.59 25.61
N LYS A 656 -3.66 32.85 26.05
CA LYS A 656 -2.64 33.93 25.86
C LYS A 656 -1.23 33.51 26.29
N GLU A 657 -1.10 32.85 27.44
CA GLU A 657 0.19 32.41 28.01
C GLU A 657 0.87 31.29 27.18
N GLU A 658 0.09 30.45 26.47
CA GLU A 658 0.64 29.43 25.56
C GLU A 658 1.15 30.06 24.26
N HIS A 659 0.40 31.04 23.73
CA HIS A 659 0.81 31.83 22.56
C HIS A 659 2.12 32.58 22.81
N GLU A 660 2.24 33.29 23.94
CA GLU A 660 3.46 34.01 24.31
C GLU A 660 4.68 33.07 24.45
N LYS A 661 4.49 31.87 25.01
CA LYS A 661 5.55 30.84 25.11
C LYS A 661 5.99 30.33 23.73
N GLU A 662 5.05 30.08 22.82
CA GLU A 662 5.35 29.67 21.43
C GLU A 662 6.04 30.80 20.65
N GLN A 663 5.59 32.05 20.78
CA GLN A 663 6.22 33.21 20.13
C GLN A 663 7.62 33.51 20.68
N LYS A 664 7.88 33.20 21.95
CA LYS A 664 9.24 33.23 22.52
C LYS A 664 10.11 32.10 21.95
N ARG A 665 9.60 30.86 21.90
CA ARG A 665 10.31 29.70 21.34
C ARG A 665 10.71 29.92 19.88
N ARG A 666 9.82 30.48 19.06
CA ARG A 666 10.11 30.79 17.64
C ARG A 666 11.24 31.80 17.48
N ARG A 667 11.19 32.93 18.21
CA ARG A 667 12.27 33.94 18.22
C ARG A 667 13.60 33.33 18.64
N GLU A 668 13.62 32.59 19.75
CA GLU A 668 14.83 31.92 20.22
C GLU A 668 15.41 30.92 19.19
N GLU A 669 14.58 30.24 18.40
CA GLU A 669 15.05 29.35 17.32
C GLU A 669 15.56 30.14 16.09
N GLU A 670 14.91 31.24 15.74
CA GLU A 670 15.35 32.17 14.69
C GLU A 670 16.72 32.79 15.01
N ASP A 671 16.91 33.27 16.23
CA ASP A 671 18.17 33.83 16.72
C ASP A 671 19.30 32.77 16.79
N LYS A 672 18.97 31.54 17.19
CA LYS A 672 19.92 30.40 17.18
C LYS A 672 20.35 30.03 15.77
N ILE A 673 19.45 30.08 14.77
CA ILE A 673 19.80 29.82 13.36
C ILE A 673 20.67 30.95 12.79
N MET A 674 20.36 32.21 13.12
CA MET A 674 21.14 33.39 12.68
C MET A 674 22.56 33.44 13.28
N SER A 675 22.73 32.93 14.50
CA SER A 675 24.04 32.81 15.17
C SER A 675 24.82 31.53 14.81
N GLY A 676 24.34 30.75 13.82
CA GLY A 676 24.99 29.51 13.38
C GLY A 676 24.84 28.32 14.34
N GLY A 677 23.99 28.44 15.34
CA GLY A 677 23.68 27.39 16.30
C GLY A 677 22.95 26.20 15.67
N LYS A 678 23.14 25.01 16.26
CA LYS A 678 22.45 23.79 15.82
C LYS A 678 20.96 23.90 16.12
N SER A 679 20.13 24.10 15.10
CA SER A 679 18.68 23.93 15.24
C SER A 679 18.35 22.48 15.59
N ASN A 680 17.50 22.30 16.61
CA ASN A 680 16.84 21.03 16.92
C ASN A 680 16.04 20.53 15.71
N THR A 681 15.90 19.21 15.62
CA THR A 681 15.32 18.50 14.47
C THR A 681 13.85 18.84 14.27
N PHE A 682 13.44 18.93 13.01
CA PHE A 682 12.04 19.09 12.60
C PHE A 682 11.16 17.94 13.10
N LEU A 683 10.17 18.24 13.95
CA LEU A 683 9.10 17.30 14.32
C LEU A 683 7.85 17.61 13.51
N SER A 684 7.64 16.85 12.44
CA SER A 684 6.42 16.92 11.64
C SER A 684 5.21 16.46 12.46
N GLY A 685 4.23 17.35 12.65
CA GLY A 685 2.90 17.04 13.17
C GLY A 685 2.81 16.61 14.65
N LYS A 686 2.53 17.57 15.54
CA LYS A 686 1.91 17.25 16.84
C LYS A 686 0.55 16.56 16.58
N LYS A 687 0.42 15.27 16.89
CA LYS A 687 -0.90 14.68 17.17
C LYS A 687 -1.47 15.31 18.46
N PRO A 688 -2.80 15.52 18.58
CA PRO A 688 -3.38 16.01 19.82
C PRO A 688 -3.14 15.01 20.96
N ALA A 689 -2.58 15.49 22.08
CA ALA A 689 -2.23 14.65 23.21
C ALA A 689 -3.47 14.31 24.04
N ASN A 690 -4.03 13.13 23.84
CA ASN A 690 -5.14 12.63 24.65
C ASN A 690 -4.62 12.24 26.06
N LYS A 691 -5.11 12.92 27.11
CA LYS A 691 -4.68 12.67 28.50
C LYS A 691 -5.54 11.59 29.15
N GLN A 692 -4.92 10.52 29.64
CA GLN A 692 -5.42 9.74 30.77
C GLN A 692 -4.33 9.65 31.87
N PRO A 693 -4.71 9.56 33.16
CA PRO A 693 -3.77 9.71 34.26
C PRO A 693 -3.29 8.37 34.85
N THR A 694 -2.00 8.29 35.20
CA THR A 694 -1.45 7.22 36.04
C THR A 694 -0.51 7.79 37.11
N SER A 695 -0.74 7.33 38.34
CA SER A 695 -0.08 7.58 39.63
C SER A 695 1.45 7.77 39.67
N ARG A 696 1.91 8.63 40.60
CA ARG A 696 3.25 8.60 41.23
C ARG A 696 3.42 7.34 42.10
N PRO A 697 4.67 6.87 42.36
CA PRO A 697 5.53 7.41 43.44
C PRO A 697 6.80 8.09 42.85
N GLY A 698 7.75 8.68 43.61
CA GLY A 698 7.86 8.90 45.05
C GLY A 698 9.29 9.32 45.44
N SER A 699 9.47 10.58 45.88
CA SER A 699 10.58 11.20 46.66
C SER A 699 11.95 10.51 46.83
N ILE A 700 13.06 11.27 46.68
CA ILE A 700 14.04 11.52 47.78
C ILE A 700 15.11 12.60 47.45
N THR A 701 15.42 13.43 48.47
CA THR A 701 16.50 14.41 48.75
C THR A 701 17.35 15.12 47.67
N LYS A 702 17.60 16.41 47.93
CA LYS A 702 18.70 17.25 47.39
C LYS A 702 20.06 16.83 47.98
N HIS A 703 21.17 17.19 47.33
CA HIS A 703 22.37 17.72 48.02
C HIS A 703 23.13 18.72 47.13
N SER A 704 23.97 19.54 47.75
CA SER A 704 24.65 20.69 47.13
C SER A 704 26.10 20.80 47.58
N SER A 705 27.02 21.09 46.66
CA SER A 705 28.33 21.66 46.99
C SER A 705 28.94 22.39 45.79
N SER A 706 29.50 23.57 46.06
CA SER A 706 30.35 24.33 45.14
C SER A 706 31.81 24.07 45.48
N ARG A 707 32.72 24.18 44.49
CA ARG A 707 34.04 24.80 44.67
C ARG A 707 34.75 25.03 43.34
N ASP A 708 35.56 26.08 43.34
CA ASP A 708 36.35 26.59 42.22
C ASP A 708 37.62 25.76 41.99
N PHE A 709 38.21 25.88 40.79
CA PHE A 709 39.66 25.97 40.67
C PHE A 709 40.07 26.72 39.38
N THR A 710 40.81 27.82 39.54
CA THR A 710 41.45 28.56 38.45
C THR A 710 42.80 27.97 38.09
N VAL A 711 43.10 27.86 36.79
CA VAL A 711 44.49 27.71 36.27
C VAL A 711 44.69 28.73 35.14
N THR A 712 45.90 29.27 35.01
CA THR A 712 46.22 30.46 34.19
C THR A 712 47.13 30.15 33.00
N ARG A 713 46.98 30.96 31.93
CA ARG A 713 47.98 31.19 30.86
C ARG A 713 48.32 29.96 29.96
N THR A 714 48.73 30.12 28.70
CA THR A 714 49.73 31.06 28.17
C THR A 714 49.31 31.83 26.91
N ASN A 715 50.00 32.95 26.66
CA ASN A 715 49.99 33.68 25.39
C ASN A 715 51.09 33.16 24.45
N SER A 716 50.82 33.19 23.16
CA SER A 716 51.79 33.59 22.13
C SER A 716 51.03 34.29 20.99
N GLY A 717 51.64 35.25 20.30
CA GLY A 717 50.95 35.98 19.24
C GLY A 717 51.72 37.14 18.61
N SER A 718 51.25 37.58 17.45
CA SER A 718 51.53 38.83 16.73
C SER A 718 50.45 38.95 15.62
N GLN A 719 49.80 40.08 15.28
CA GLN A 719 50.29 41.42 14.91
C GLN A 719 51.19 41.37 13.65
N ARG A 720 51.02 42.14 12.56
CA ARG A 720 50.28 43.39 12.20
C ARG A 720 49.62 43.22 10.82
N SER A 721 48.46 43.78 10.45
CA SER A 721 47.95 45.18 10.40
C SER A 721 48.36 45.98 9.15
N LEU A 722 47.50 46.95 8.76
CA LEU A 722 47.50 47.76 7.51
C LEU A 722 47.03 46.99 6.25
N SER A 723 46.38 47.58 5.24
CA SER A 723 45.69 48.89 5.10
C SER A 723 44.65 48.86 3.94
N VAL A 724 43.94 49.97 3.68
CA VAL A 724 42.99 50.17 2.56
C VAL A 724 43.23 51.55 1.91
N PRO A 725 43.14 51.66 0.58
CA PRO A 725 42.64 52.88 -0.08
C PRO A 725 41.40 52.61 -0.98
N PRO A 726 40.50 53.60 -1.19
CA PRO A 726 39.23 53.40 -1.91
C PRO A 726 39.21 54.01 -3.32
N LYS A 727 38.17 53.70 -4.14
CA LYS A 727 37.33 54.71 -4.84
C LYS A 727 36.16 54.14 -5.67
N THR A 728 35.13 54.99 -5.81
CA THR A 728 34.13 55.12 -6.91
C THR A 728 33.45 53.88 -7.50
N GLY A 729 32.11 53.85 -7.46
CA GLY A 729 31.29 52.85 -8.16
C GLY A 729 30.72 53.33 -9.51
N THR A 730 30.11 52.41 -10.24
CA THR A 730 29.19 52.69 -11.36
C THR A 730 28.14 51.58 -11.39
N THR A 731 26.86 51.93 -11.47
CA THR A 731 25.76 50.96 -11.50
C THR A 731 25.63 50.31 -12.86
N SER A 732 25.66 48.98 -12.91
CA SER A 732 25.26 48.20 -14.09
C SER A 732 24.43 47.00 -13.65
N ASN A 733 23.32 46.75 -14.36
CA ASN A 733 22.45 45.61 -14.09
C ASN A 733 23.15 44.33 -14.57
N GLN A 734 23.58 43.47 -13.64
CA GLN A 734 23.98 42.12 -14.00
C GLN A 734 22.74 41.25 -14.20
N SER A 735 22.59 40.69 -15.40
CA SER A 735 21.77 39.51 -15.62
C SER A 735 22.38 38.33 -14.87
N ASN A 736 21.55 37.51 -14.21
CA ASN A 736 21.97 36.23 -13.68
C ASN A 736 22.17 35.23 -14.83
N ASP A 737 23.32 35.32 -15.50
CA ASP A 737 23.83 34.26 -16.36
C ASP A 737 24.52 33.20 -15.49
N MET A 738 24.03 31.96 -15.55
CA MET A 738 24.52 30.85 -14.75
C MET A 738 25.97 30.52 -15.10
N ASN A 739 26.80 30.21 -14.10
CA ASN A 739 28.21 29.90 -14.34
C ASN A 739 28.34 28.55 -15.09
N PHE A 740 29.40 28.39 -15.88
CA PHE A 740 29.67 27.20 -16.71
C PHE A 740 29.62 25.89 -15.88
N LEU A 741 30.18 25.91 -14.67
CA LEU A 741 30.12 24.79 -13.72
C LEU A 741 28.69 24.42 -13.30
N GLU A 742 27.80 25.40 -13.16
CA GLU A 742 26.41 25.20 -12.76
C GLU A 742 25.60 24.64 -13.93
N HIS A 743 25.84 25.13 -15.15
CA HIS A 743 25.22 24.58 -16.36
C HIS A 743 25.54 23.09 -16.53
N HIS A 744 26.80 22.70 -16.29
CA HIS A 744 27.21 21.29 -16.30
C HIS A 744 26.48 20.47 -15.24
N PHE A 745 26.29 21.00 -14.02
CA PHE A 745 25.57 20.30 -12.95
C PHE A 745 24.14 19.91 -13.36
N TYR A 746 23.40 20.76 -14.09
CA TYR A 746 22.06 20.43 -14.58
C TYR A 746 22.07 19.47 -15.79
N ILE A 747 23.05 19.60 -16.69
CA ILE A 747 23.25 18.62 -17.79
C ILE A 747 23.54 17.22 -17.23
N ASP A 748 24.47 17.11 -16.27
CA ASP A 748 24.85 15.85 -15.61
C ASP A 748 23.65 15.19 -14.87
N ALA A 749 22.74 16.02 -14.34
CA ALA A 749 21.48 15.54 -13.76
C ALA A 749 20.53 14.93 -14.81
N GLY A 750 20.66 15.31 -16.09
CA GLY A 750 19.74 14.96 -17.17
C GLY A 750 18.58 15.96 -17.30
N VAL A 751 18.82 17.22 -16.90
CA VAL A 751 17.86 18.33 -16.96
C VAL A 751 18.28 19.25 -18.11
N ASN A 752 17.56 19.18 -19.23
CA ASN A 752 17.81 20.05 -20.39
C ASN A 752 17.29 21.46 -20.12
N LEU A 753 18.19 22.37 -19.77
CA LEU A 753 17.88 23.81 -19.69
C LEU A 753 17.60 24.37 -21.10
N PRO A 754 16.59 25.24 -21.29
CA PRO A 754 16.36 25.87 -22.59
C PRO A 754 17.50 26.83 -22.93
N THR A 755 18.29 26.48 -23.94
CA THR A 755 19.34 27.37 -24.46
C THR A 755 18.70 28.61 -25.08
N ARG A 756 18.93 29.78 -24.47
CA ARG A 756 18.68 31.06 -25.14
C ARG A 756 19.65 31.17 -26.32
N SER A 757 19.13 31.56 -27.48
CA SER A 757 19.91 31.77 -28.70
C SER A 757 20.88 32.96 -28.53
N LEU A 758 22.12 32.68 -28.15
CA LEU A 758 23.22 33.63 -28.26
C LEU A 758 23.59 33.80 -29.74
N SER A 759 23.82 35.03 -30.17
CA SER A 759 24.19 35.35 -31.55
C SER A 759 25.61 34.88 -31.89
N ASP A 760 25.81 34.53 -33.16
CA ASP A 760 26.90 33.69 -33.69
C ASP A 760 28.31 34.33 -33.72
N SER A 761 28.60 35.27 -32.82
CA SER A 761 29.71 36.23 -32.95
C SER A 761 30.74 36.23 -31.82
N GLN A 762 30.69 35.29 -30.87
CA GLN A 762 31.66 35.23 -29.75
C GLN A 762 32.41 33.90 -29.57
N ILE A 763 32.04 32.82 -30.26
CA ILE A 763 32.74 31.51 -30.16
C ILE A 763 33.99 31.46 -31.07
N LYS A 764 34.92 32.42 -30.88
CA LYS A 764 36.25 32.45 -31.54
C LYS A 764 37.38 32.96 -30.61
N LYS A 765 37.48 32.36 -29.43
CA LYS A 765 38.69 32.26 -28.58
C LYS A 765 38.45 31.18 -27.51
N SER A 766 39.53 30.63 -26.95
CA SER A 766 39.51 29.61 -25.88
C SER A 766 39.06 28.19 -26.27
N THR A 767 39.70 27.58 -27.26
CA THR A 767 39.68 26.11 -27.48
C THR A 767 41.09 25.55 -27.64
N SER A 768 41.79 25.40 -26.52
CA SER A 768 43.01 24.59 -26.39
C SER A 768 43.03 23.96 -24.98
N PHE A 769 43.43 22.69 -24.89
CA PHE A 769 43.09 21.76 -23.78
C PHE A 769 41.55 21.57 -23.69
N ILE A 770 40.96 20.41 -23.95
CA ILE A 770 41.39 19.03 -23.67
C ILE A 770 41.14 18.12 -24.89
N SER A 771 41.97 17.10 -25.09
CA SER A 771 41.82 16.07 -26.13
C SER A 771 41.85 14.66 -25.53
N LYS A 772 41.21 13.69 -26.21
CA LYS A 772 41.06 12.24 -25.92
C LYS A 772 39.78 11.80 -25.20
N LEU A 773 38.71 11.59 -25.97
CA LEU A 773 37.88 10.38 -26.02
C LEU A 773 36.98 10.46 -27.28
N PRO A 774 36.62 9.34 -27.94
CA PRO A 774 35.97 9.39 -29.25
C PRO A 774 34.45 9.54 -29.12
N ALA A 775 33.92 10.68 -29.55
CA ALA A 775 32.49 10.87 -29.76
C ALA A 775 32.12 10.45 -31.20
N LEU A 776 31.29 9.42 -31.34
CA LEU A 776 30.59 9.13 -32.59
C LEU A 776 29.53 10.23 -32.82
N ALA A 777 29.86 11.21 -33.65
CA ALA A 777 28.95 12.27 -34.04
C ALA A 777 27.78 11.70 -34.86
N MET A 778 26.57 12.22 -34.63
CA MET A 778 25.41 11.85 -35.44
C MET A 778 25.55 12.42 -36.85
N SER A 779 25.76 11.56 -37.85
CA SER A 779 25.58 11.93 -39.25
C SER A 779 24.12 11.75 -39.67
N SER A 780 23.57 12.74 -40.37
CA SER A 780 22.28 12.66 -41.00
C SER A 780 22.35 11.77 -42.24
N ASN A 781 21.96 10.50 -42.12
CA ASN A 781 21.29 9.65 -43.13
C ASN A 781 21.33 8.17 -42.66
N ALA A 782 20.29 7.70 -41.98
CA ALA A 782 20.09 6.27 -41.73
C ALA A 782 19.48 5.62 -42.98
N SER A 783 20.03 4.47 -43.42
CA SER A 783 19.49 3.72 -44.55
C SER A 783 18.18 3.01 -44.20
N GLU A 784 17.29 2.82 -45.17
CA GLU A 784 16.00 2.12 -45.03
C GLU A 784 16.13 0.76 -44.31
N GLU A 785 17.18 0.00 -44.65
CA GLU A 785 17.47 -1.32 -44.08
C GLU A 785 17.66 -1.30 -42.54
N SER A 786 18.08 -0.16 -41.99
CA SER A 786 18.29 0.04 -40.55
C SER A 786 16.98 0.25 -39.78
N LEU A 787 15.92 0.74 -40.45
CA LEU A 787 14.61 0.95 -39.83
C LEU A 787 13.80 -0.36 -39.73
N GLY A 788 13.92 -1.25 -40.72
CA GLY A 788 13.19 -2.53 -40.74
C GLY A 788 13.53 -3.44 -39.55
N LYS A 789 14.82 -3.55 -39.22
CA LYS A 789 15.32 -4.38 -38.09
C LYS A 789 14.85 -3.85 -36.73
N LEU A 790 14.56 -2.56 -36.60
CA LEU A 790 13.99 -1.95 -35.38
C LEU A 790 12.52 -2.35 -35.14
N THR A 791 11.74 -2.64 -36.20
CA THR A 791 10.35 -3.08 -36.06
C THR A 791 10.17 -4.55 -35.67
N GLU A 792 11.20 -5.39 -35.79
CA GLU A 792 11.14 -6.82 -35.44
C GLU A 792 11.70 -7.12 -34.03
N LEU A 793 12.57 -6.24 -33.49
CA LEU A 793 13.28 -6.46 -32.23
C LEU A 793 12.66 -5.77 -30.99
N SER A 794 11.51 -5.11 -31.12
CA SER A 794 10.81 -4.47 -29.99
C SER A 794 9.37 -4.94 -29.84
N CYS A 795 9.11 -5.69 -28.77
CA CYS A 795 7.80 -6.23 -28.43
C CYS A 795 6.80 -5.21 -27.83
N ASN A 796 7.22 -3.96 -27.60
CA ASN A 796 6.43 -2.91 -26.93
C ASN A 796 6.24 -1.64 -27.79
N ILE A 797 5.97 -1.80 -29.09
CA ILE A 797 5.59 -0.69 -30.00
C ILE A 797 4.10 -0.80 -30.35
N THR A 798 3.32 0.26 -30.12
CA THR A 798 1.89 0.26 -30.45
C THR A 798 1.66 0.29 -31.96
N ASP A 799 0.49 -0.13 -32.43
CA ASP A 799 0.21 -0.11 -33.88
C ASP A 799 0.11 1.32 -34.45
N ASP A 800 -0.29 2.31 -33.62
CA ASP A 800 -0.19 3.73 -33.97
C ASP A 800 1.28 4.16 -34.16
N ASP A 801 2.20 3.70 -33.30
CA ASP A 801 3.63 4.00 -33.43
C ASP A 801 4.26 3.33 -34.65
N LYS A 802 3.90 2.07 -34.97
CA LYS A 802 4.30 1.40 -36.22
C LYS A 802 3.80 2.17 -37.45
N VAL A 803 2.57 2.68 -37.40
CA VAL A 803 1.98 3.51 -38.47
C VAL A 803 2.67 4.88 -38.57
N ASN A 804 3.12 5.46 -37.46
CA ASN A 804 3.86 6.73 -37.45
C ASN A 804 5.31 6.56 -37.95
N LEU A 805 5.99 5.47 -37.59
CA LEU A 805 7.31 5.11 -38.12
C LEU A 805 7.29 4.93 -39.64
N ARG A 806 6.25 4.27 -40.19
CA ARG A 806 6.07 4.14 -41.65
C ARG A 806 5.83 5.49 -42.33
N LYS A 807 5.04 6.40 -41.74
CA LYS A 807 4.84 7.77 -42.28
C LYS A 807 6.11 8.63 -42.25
N LEU A 808 7.02 8.36 -41.31
CA LEU A 808 8.34 8.98 -41.23
C LEU A 808 9.28 8.46 -42.34
N ALA A 809 9.25 7.16 -42.66
CA ALA A 809 9.94 6.61 -43.82
C ALA A 809 9.39 7.20 -45.15
N ASP A 810 8.07 7.31 -45.29
CA ASP A 810 7.38 7.95 -46.43
C ASP A 810 7.61 9.48 -46.56
N GLY A 811 8.41 10.10 -45.68
CA GLY A 811 8.77 11.52 -45.76
C GLY A 811 7.63 12.52 -45.55
N LYS A 812 6.48 12.12 -44.98
CA LYS A 812 5.28 12.98 -44.89
C LYS A 812 5.13 13.66 -43.52
N ALA A 813 5.13 14.99 -43.52
CA ALA A 813 4.98 15.80 -42.31
C ALA A 813 3.61 15.61 -41.63
N ILE A 814 3.62 15.41 -40.30
CA ILE A 814 2.41 15.13 -39.50
C ILE A 814 1.96 16.39 -38.73
N PRO A 815 0.78 16.97 -38.99
CA PRO A 815 0.27 18.10 -38.23
C PRO A 815 -0.29 17.65 -36.86
N ARG A 816 0.23 18.21 -35.77
CA ARG A 816 -0.22 17.90 -34.39
C ARG A 816 -1.68 18.30 -34.16
N LYS A 817 -2.57 17.31 -33.95
CA LYS A 817 -3.94 17.53 -33.42
C LYS A 817 -4.09 16.90 -32.05
N ASN A 818 -4.19 17.73 -31.01
CA ASN A 818 -4.46 17.30 -29.65
C ASN A 818 -5.84 16.62 -29.55
N LYS A 819 -5.88 15.38 -29.07
CA LYS A 819 -7.11 14.74 -28.55
C LYS A 819 -6.86 14.18 -27.16
N ARG A 820 -7.75 14.53 -26.23
CA ARG A 820 -7.73 14.04 -24.83
C ARG A 820 -8.14 12.56 -24.80
N TYR A 821 -7.37 11.74 -24.12
CA TYR A 821 -7.87 10.51 -23.48
C TYR A 821 -7.36 10.47 -22.04
N SER A 822 -8.29 10.28 -21.10
CA SER A 822 -8.01 10.09 -19.68
C SER A 822 -8.97 9.05 -19.14
N SER A 823 -8.45 7.86 -18.84
CA SER A 823 -9.20 6.78 -18.18
C SER A 823 -8.23 5.90 -17.42
N VAL A 824 -7.87 6.33 -16.22
CA VAL A 824 -7.15 5.51 -15.24
C VAL A 824 -8.10 4.45 -14.72
N PHE A 825 -7.70 3.18 -14.76
CA PHE A 825 -8.23 2.15 -13.87
C PHE A 825 -7.18 1.88 -12.79
N SER A 826 -7.60 1.84 -11.53
CA SER A 826 -6.74 1.53 -10.40
C SER A 826 -6.69 0.02 -10.16
N THR A 827 -5.51 -0.53 -9.89
CA THR A 827 -5.31 -1.97 -9.67
C THR A 827 -5.72 -2.39 -8.26
N THR A 828 -7.01 -2.61 -8.05
CA THR A 828 -7.54 -3.48 -6.99
C THR A 828 -8.63 -4.38 -7.59
N CYS A 829 -8.83 -5.57 -7.00
CA CYS A 829 -9.71 -6.64 -7.49
C CYS A 829 -9.34 -7.24 -8.85
N LEU A 830 -8.40 -8.21 -8.83
CA LEU A 830 -8.35 -9.28 -9.84
C LEU A 830 -9.20 -10.45 -9.36
N GLU A 831 -10.50 -10.44 -9.69
CA GLU A 831 -11.35 -11.64 -9.71
C GLU A 831 -12.67 -11.34 -10.45
N LYS A 832 -13.28 -12.38 -11.04
CA LYS A 832 -14.54 -12.35 -11.82
C LYS A 832 -14.49 -11.59 -13.16
N ASN A 833 -14.10 -12.31 -14.21
CA ASN A 833 -14.43 -11.99 -15.60
C ASN A 833 -15.68 -12.78 -16.03
N GLN A 834 -16.84 -12.12 -16.08
CA GLN A 834 -17.91 -12.47 -17.03
C GLN A 834 -18.87 -11.29 -17.22
N GLU A 835 -19.38 -11.19 -18.45
CA GLU A 835 -20.38 -10.23 -18.95
C GLU A 835 -19.99 -8.73 -19.02
N ARG A 836 -20.31 -8.10 -20.16
CA ARG A 836 -19.97 -6.69 -20.46
C ARG A 836 -20.78 -6.15 -21.64
N LYS A 837 -21.66 -5.15 -21.40
CA LYS A 837 -22.31 -4.18 -22.32
C LYS A 837 -23.41 -3.45 -21.52
N THR A 838 -23.78 -2.18 -21.73
CA THR A 838 -23.43 -1.19 -22.76
C THR A 838 -23.42 0.24 -22.15
N LEU A 839 -23.45 1.31 -22.98
CA LEU A 839 -23.68 2.74 -22.68
C LEU A 839 -22.43 3.61 -22.43
N ASN A 840 -22.37 4.87 -22.90
CA ASN A 840 -22.98 5.43 -24.11
C ASN A 840 -22.09 6.61 -24.59
N ARG A 841 -21.81 6.75 -25.90
CA ARG A 841 -21.00 7.87 -26.45
C ARG A 841 -21.82 8.70 -27.43
N ARG A 842 -21.67 10.04 -27.35
CA ARG A 842 -22.33 10.98 -28.27
C ARG A 842 -21.75 10.85 -29.69
N SER A 843 -22.64 11.01 -30.67
CA SER A 843 -22.41 10.81 -32.10
C SER A 843 -21.67 11.97 -32.79
N LEU A 844 -20.97 11.64 -33.88
CA LEU A 844 -20.52 12.57 -34.93
C LEU A 844 -20.57 11.82 -36.26
N ASN A 845 -21.36 12.29 -37.22
CA ASN A 845 -21.50 11.68 -38.54
C ASN A 845 -20.34 12.08 -39.45
N ILE A 846 -19.64 11.11 -40.04
CA ILE A 846 -18.84 11.27 -41.28
C ILE A 846 -19.15 10.07 -42.20
N THR A 847 -19.11 10.31 -43.51
CA THR A 847 -19.64 9.46 -44.59
C THR A 847 -18.86 8.18 -44.87
N MET A 848 -19.54 7.21 -45.49
CA MET A 848 -18.94 5.96 -45.99
C MET A 848 -17.93 6.18 -47.12
N LYS A 849 -16.82 5.44 -47.08
CA LYS A 849 -16.27 4.71 -48.24
C LYS A 849 -15.25 3.65 -47.81
N GLU A 850 -15.04 2.71 -48.74
CA GLU A 850 -13.99 1.69 -48.80
C GLU A 850 -13.92 0.60 -47.72
N THR A 851 -13.82 -0.64 -48.21
CA THR A 851 -13.83 -1.90 -47.45
C THR A 851 -12.41 -2.42 -47.23
N SER A 852 -12.10 -2.87 -46.01
CA SER A 852 -10.89 -3.68 -45.76
C SER A 852 -11.28 -5.13 -45.42
N LYS A 853 -10.46 -6.08 -45.86
CA LYS A 853 -10.65 -7.53 -45.67
C LYS A 853 -9.70 -8.05 -44.58
N ILE A 854 -10.19 -8.88 -43.67
CA ILE A 854 -9.42 -9.90 -42.95
C ILE A 854 -10.42 -10.95 -42.37
N PRO A 855 -10.07 -12.25 -42.30
CA PRO A 855 -11.06 -13.32 -42.21
C PRO A 855 -11.57 -13.60 -40.79
N VAL A 856 -12.80 -14.13 -40.72
CA VAL A 856 -13.41 -14.66 -39.48
C VAL A 856 -13.14 -16.16 -39.38
N SER A 857 -12.62 -16.61 -38.24
CA SER A 857 -12.54 -18.04 -37.91
C SER A 857 -13.76 -18.43 -37.06
N CYS A 858 -14.65 -19.23 -37.64
CA CYS A 858 -15.86 -19.72 -36.96
C CYS A 858 -15.56 -21.06 -36.24
N LYS A 859 -15.91 -21.15 -34.95
CA LYS A 859 -15.95 -22.44 -34.25
C LYS A 859 -17.18 -23.22 -34.71
N GLY A 860 -16.98 -24.41 -35.26
CA GLY A 860 -18.05 -25.28 -35.76
C GLY A 860 -18.91 -25.87 -34.63
N SER A 861 -20.20 -26.05 -34.92
CA SER A 861 -21.13 -26.83 -34.10
C SER A 861 -21.24 -28.26 -34.63
N THR A 862 -21.47 -29.23 -33.74
CA THR A 862 -21.61 -30.65 -34.09
C THR A 862 -23.06 -31.04 -34.39
N LYS A 863 -23.29 -31.91 -35.40
CA LYS A 863 -24.36 -32.93 -35.40
C LYS A 863 -24.37 -33.85 -36.63
N SER A 864 -24.45 -35.17 -36.40
CA SER A 864 -25.05 -36.23 -37.27
C SER A 864 -24.39 -36.49 -38.66
N VAL A 865 -24.56 -37.62 -39.37
CA VAL A 865 -25.46 -38.80 -39.29
C VAL A 865 -24.68 -40.13 -39.52
N ASN A 866 -25.25 -41.25 -39.05
CA ASN A 866 -25.01 -42.69 -39.28
C ASN A 866 -24.43 -43.16 -40.65
N ILE A 867 -23.83 -44.37 -40.70
CA ILE A 867 -24.31 -45.60 -41.43
C ILE A 867 -23.37 -46.83 -41.22
N SER A 868 -23.82 -48.04 -41.61
CA SER A 868 -23.26 -49.43 -41.52
C SER A 868 -21.76 -49.62 -41.88
N GLU A 869 -21.00 -50.63 -41.43
CA GLU A 869 -21.20 -52.11 -41.25
C GLU A 869 -20.87 -52.93 -42.52
N GLU A 870 -20.27 -54.13 -42.37
CA GLU A 870 -19.75 -55.07 -43.42
C GLU A 870 -18.49 -54.62 -44.24
N GLU A 871 -17.56 -55.46 -44.74
CA GLU A 871 -17.21 -56.89 -44.50
C GLU A 871 -15.74 -57.24 -44.94
N PHE A 872 -15.19 -58.33 -44.36
CA PHE A 872 -14.19 -59.32 -44.90
C PHE A 872 -12.75 -58.97 -45.42
N LYS A 873 -11.78 -59.78 -44.92
CA LYS A 873 -10.59 -60.41 -45.60
C LYS A 873 -9.31 -59.59 -45.93
N ASP A 874 -8.09 -60.17 -45.90
CA ASP A 874 -7.59 -61.46 -45.35
C ASP A 874 -6.04 -61.42 -45.12
N ASP A 875 -5.46 -62.55 -44.68
CA ASP A 875 -4.10 -63.05 -44.99
C ASP A 875 -2.82 -62.38 -44.39
N THR A 876 -2.35 -62.87 -43.22
CA THR A 876 -1.30 -63.93 -43.13
C THR A 876 -0.34 -63.90 -41.89
N LYS A 877 -0.21 -65.09 -41.29
CA LYS A 877 1.04 -65.74 -40.77
C LYS A 877 1.82 -65.16 -39.56
N LYS A 878 1.84 -66.02 -38.52
CA LYS A 878 3.03 -66.50 -37.74
C LYS A 878 3.71 -65.52 -36.75
N ASP A 879 4.33 -65.97 -35.66
CA ASP A 879 4.38 -67.32 -35.06
C ASP A 879 4.47 -67.29 -33.52
N ASN A 880 4.02 -68.40 -32.92
CA ASN A 880 4.18 -68.91 -31.55
C ASN A 880 5.07 -68.21 -30.46
N ARG A 881 4.49 -68.10 -29.24
CA ARG A 881 5.08 -68.45 -27.90
C ARG A 881 6.23 -67.56 -27.33
N LYS A 882 6.48 -67.44 -26.01
CA LYS A 882 5.75 -67.69 -24.73
C LYS A 882 6.53 -67.02 -23.55
N SER A 883 5.87 -66.94 -22.39
CA SER A 883 6.38 -66.98 -20.98
C SER A 883 7.86 -67.37 -20.72
N SER A 884 8.57 -66.94 -19.65
CA SER A 884 8.13 -66.31 -18.37
C SER A 884 9.29 -65.81 -17.47
N ARG A 885 8.92 -65.02 -16.44
CA ARG A 885 9.56 -64.73 -15.13
C ARG A 885 10.81 -65.52 -14.67
N GLY A 886 11.70 -64.79 -14.00
CA GLY A 886 12.64 -65.24 -12.94
C GLY A 886 14.07 -64.70 -13.13
N SER A 887 14.95 -64.54 -12.12
CA SER A 887 14.83 -64.15 -10.69
C SER A 887 16.23 -64.34 -10.04
N ASP A 888 16.78 -63.29 -9.41
CA ASP A 888 17.91 -63.28 -8.46
C ASP A 888 19.30 -63.79 -8.91
N GLY A 889 20.34 -63.46 -8.12
CA GLY A 889 21.63 -64.19 -8.09
C GLY A 889 22.91 -63.42 -8.43
N ALA A 890 23.38 -62.52 -7.56
CA ALA A 890 24.62 -61.77 -7.73
C ALA A 890 25.92 -62.61 -7.59
N ARG A 891 27.03 -62.15 -8.19
CA ARG A 891 28.41 -62.30 -7.66
C ARG A 891 29.44 -61.44 -8.40
N ASN A 892 30.41 -60.91 -7.64
CA ASN A 892 31.85 -60.68 -7.93
C ASN A 892 32.27 -60.01 -9.26
N SER A 893 33.25 -59.10 -9.34
CA SER A 893 34.23 -58.54 -8.38
C SER A 893 35.19 -57.62 -9.16
N CYS A 894 36.09 -56.88 -8.48
CA CYS A 894 37.40 -56.43 -9.01
C CYS A 894 37.37 -55.33 -10.12
N ILE A 895 38.40 -54.49 -10.31
CA ILE A 895 39.48 -53.98 -9.43
C ILE A 895 40.05 -52.67 -10.04
N CYS A 896 40.69 -51.83 -9.23
CA CYS A 896 41.80 -50.85 -9.50
C CYS A 896 42.05 -50.25 -10.91
N ASP A 897 42.60 -49.04 -11.10
CA ASP A 897 42.92 -47.89 -10.23
C ASP A 897 43.49 -46.74 -11.11
N ASN A 898 44.00 -45.69 -10.46
CA ASN A 898 45.23 -44.95 -10.81
C ASN A 898 45.12 -43.70 -11.75
N ASN A 899 45.86 -42.61 -11.50
CA ASN A 899 46.43 -42.05 -10.25
C ASN A 899 47.03 -40.64 -10.50
N VAL A 900 47.69 -40.06 -9.48
CA VAL A 900 48.92 -39.23 -9.56
C VAL A 900 48.73 -37.80 -10.13
N THR A 901 49.19 -36.70 -9.52
CA THR A 901 49.88 -36.36 -8.24
C THR A 901 49.48 -34.89 -7.88
N ALA A 902 49.81 -34.22 -6.77
CA ALA A 902 50.91 -34.22 -5.76
C ALA A 902 50.41 -33.39 -4.52
N ARG A 903 51.13 -32.98 -3.44
CA ARG A 903 52.34 -33.31 -2.64
C ARG A 903 52.42 -32.24 -1.51
N ILE A 904 53.01 -32.40 -0.31
CA ILE A 904 53.63 -33.52 0.42
C ILE A 904 53.71 -33.16 1.94
N ASN A 905 53.41 -34.11 2.86
CA ASN A 905 53.97 -34.28 4.23
C ASN A 905 53.85 -33.15 5.33
N THR A 906 53.93 -33.37 6.65
CA THR A 906 54.09 -34.59 7.52
C THR A 906 53.65 -34.32 8.99
N GLU A 907 53.13 -35.35 9.68
CA GLU A 907 53.46 -35.90 11.05
C GLU A 907 53.83 -34.98 12.26
N GLN A 908 53.77 -35.36 13.55
CA GLN A 908 53.65 -36.64 14.34
C GLN A 908 52.72 -36.38 15.58
N GLN A 909 51.96 -37.33 16.19
CA GLN A 909 52.29 -38.34 17.25
C GLN A 909 52.81 -37.75 18.60
N ILE A 910 52.62 -38.32 19.82
CA ILE A 910 52.16 -39.66 20.30
C ILE A 910 51.67 -39.64 21.80
N GLU A 911 50.79 -40.57 22.22
CA GLU A 911 50.57 -41.17 23.61
C GLU A 911 50.30 -40.28 24.88
N SER A 912 49.83 -40.78 26.07
CA SER A 912 49.17 -42.03 26.56
C SER A 912 48.46 -41.80 27.95
N SER A 913 47.71 -42.82 28.46
CA SER A 913 47.34 -43.13 29.89
C SER A 913 46.56 -42.09 30.74
N LYS A 914 45.54 -42.39 31.57
CA LYS A 914 45.44 -43.29 32.76
C LYS A 914 46.43 -42.92 33.90
N GLU A 915 46.09 -42.88 35.20
CA GLU A 915 44.92 -43.36 35.98
C GLU A 915 44.86 -42.67 37.37
N ASN A 916 43.69 -42.56 38.05
CA ASN A 916 43.48 -42.78 39.51
C ASN A 916 42.08 -42.36 40.05
N ASN A 917 41.70 -42.90 41.22
CA ASN A 917 40.38 -42.76 41.89
C ASN A 917 40.49 -42.24 43.34
N GLU A 918 39.39 -41.70 43.89
CA GLU A 918 38.72 -42.08 45.17
C GLU A 918 37.50 -41.13 45.39
N ILE A 919 36.22 -41.56 45.41
CA ILE A 919 35.48 -42.42 46.39
C ILE A 919 35.34 -41.68 47.75
N LYS A 920 34.12 -41.29 48.21
CA LYS A 920 33.08 -42.15 48.82
C LYS A 920 31.63 -41.65 48.62
N LEU A 921 30.67 -42.58 48.75
CA LEU A 921 29.21 -42.36 48.76
C LEU A 921 28.66 -42.03 50.16
N TYR A 922 27.38 -41.64 50.22
CA TYR A 922 26.42 -42.24 51.17
C TYR A 922 25.00 -42.28 50.58
N THR A 923 24.20 -43.29 50.96
CA THR A 923 22.82 -43.52 50.52
C THR A 923 22.01 -44.24 51.60
N ASN A 924 20.80 -43.74 51.89
CA ASN A 924 19.68 -44.40 52.62
C ASN A 924 19.98 -44.78 54.10
N ASP A 925 19.03 -45.01 55.04
CA ASP A 925 17.66 -45.54 54.94
C ASP A 925 16.68 -44.99 56.05
N ILE A 926 15.48 -45.58 56.16
CA ILE A 926 14.30 -45.25 57.01
C ILE A 926 14.23 -46.18 58.28
N PRO A 927 13.13 -46.36 59.08
CA PRO A 927 11.95 -45.54 59.49
C PRO A 927 11.58 -45.58 61.03
N LYS A 928 10.54 -44.84 61.48
CA LYS A 928 9.30 -45.32 62.21
C LYS A 928 8.52 -44.27 63.06
N ASP A 929 7.18 -44.32 62.95
CA ASP A 929 6.04 -44.18 63.92
C ASP A 929 6.16 -43.30 65.21
N THR A 930 5.10 -42.68 65.77
CA THR A 930 3.74 -43.22 66.04
C THR A 930 2.69 -42.16 66.51
N LYS A 931 1.40 -42.30 66.10
CA LYS A 931 0.14 -41.80 66.77
C LYS A 931 -0.05 -40.25 66.93
N GLN A 932 -1.26 -39.68 67.19
CA GLN A 932 -2.54 -40.21 67.73
C GLN A 932 -3.79 -39.36 67.32
N ASN A 933 -4.96 -40.02 67.14
CA ASN A 933 -6.40 -39.57 67.10
C ASN A 933 -6.84 -38.32 66.27
N ALA A 934 -8.02 -38.18 65.62
CA ALA A 934 -9.30 -38.94 65.43
C ALA A 934 -10.58 -38.35 66.09
N GLU A 935 -11.73 -38.61 65.43
CA GLU A 935 -13.16 -38.46 65.80
C GLU A 935 -13.93 -37.15 65.46
N ASP A 936 -15.25 -37.31 65.28
CA ASP A 936 -16.26 -36.39 64.73
C ASP A 936 -17.11 -35.68 65.82
N GLU A 937 -17.91 -34.68 65.43
CA GLU A 937 -19.38 -34.58 65.69
C GLU A 937 -19.95 -33.13 65.82
N ASN A 938 -21.23 -33.00 65.45
CA ASN A 938 -22.26 -32.02 65.87
C ASN A 938 -21.99 -30.50 65.70
N LYS A 939 -22.71 -29.81 64.80
CA LYS A 939 -24.11 -29.32 64.94
C LYS A 939 -24.27 -28.31 66.10
N SER A 940 -24.69 -27.07 65.86
CA SER A 940 -26.09 -26.77 65.47
C SER A 940 -26.33 -25.26 65.28
N ASN A 941 -27.35 -24.91 64.48
CA ASN A 941 -28.33 -23.79 64.57
C ASN A 941 -27.82 -22.36 64.92
N ILE A 942 -28.46 -21.25 64.52
CA ILE A 942 -29.88 -20.96 64.22
C ILE A 942 -29.97 -20.02 63.00
N SER A 943 -30.99 -20.22 62.17
CA SER A 943 -31.65 -19.12 61.43
C SER A 943 -33.08 -18.98 61.96
N PRO A 944 -33.67 -17.77 61.96
CA PRO A 944 -34.59 -17.51 60.86
C PRO A 944 -34.63 -16.06 60.34
N LEU A 945 -35.00 -15.96 59.06
CA LEU A 945 -35.95 -15.03 58.43
C LEU A 945 -36.30 -13.70 59.13
N GLU A 946 -36.17 -12.59 58.38
CA GLU A 946 -37.34 -11.80 57.99
C GLU A 946 -37.12 -11.10 56.63
N ASN A 947 -38.18 -10.53 56.05
CA ASN A 947 -38.25 -10.19 54.60
C ASN A 947 -38.06 -8.69 54.31
N ASN A 948 -37.54 -8.33 53.12
CA ASN A 948 -38.36 -7.65 52.08
C ASN A 948 -37.57 -7.19 50.83
N ASP A 949 -38.28 -7.24 49.70
CA ASP A 949 -38.30 -6.33 48.52
C ASP A 949 -37.02 -5.86 47.77
N GLY A 950 -37.10 -5.95 46.43
CA GLY A 950 -36.59 -4.89 45.54
C GLY A 950 -35.47 -5.26 44.57
N PRO A 951 -35.76 -5.73 43.33
CA PRO A 951 -34.75 -5.83 42.27
C PRO A 951 -34.53 -4.47 41.59
N ASN A 952 -33.42 -3.79 41.89
CA ASN A 952 -33.05 -2.55 41.20
C ASN A 952 -32.19 -2.82 39.95
N GLU A 953 -32.72 -2.45 38.79
CA GLU A 953 -32.00 -2.46 37.52
C GLU A 953 -30.87 -1.41 37.53
N CYS A 954 -29.75 -1.69 36.85
CA CYS A 954 -28.76 -0.66 36.54
C CYS A 954 -28.31 -0.76 35.07
N SER A 955 -28.66 0.25 34.28
CA SER A 955 -28.62 0.18 32.81
C SER A 955 -27.21 0.40 32.23
N PHE A 956 -26.72 -0.55 31.41
CA PHE A 956 -25.59 -0.30 30.51
C PHE A 956 -26.03 0.60 29.34
N LYS A 957 -25.66 1.88 29.37
CA LYS A 957 -25.88 2.82 28.26
C LYS A 957 -24.84 2.61 27.15
N ALA A 958 -25.26 1.99 26.05
CA ALA A 958 -24.50 1.98 24.81
C ALA A 958 -24.48 3.38 24.16
N VAL A 959 -23.30 3.90 23.82
CA VAL A 959 -23.15 5.19 23.11
C VAL A 959 -22.83 4.93 21.65
N SER A 960 -23.81 5.17 20.77
CA SER A 960 -23.72 4.91 19.33
C SER A 960 -23.99 6.17 18.50
N HIS A 961 -22.93 6.93 18.19
CA HIS A 961 -23.01 8.15 17.36
C HIS A 961 -21.99 8.14 16.21
N LEU A 962 -22.35 7.44 15.13
CA LEU A 962 -21.79 7.69 13.79
C LEU A 962 -22.66 8.74 13.08
N PRO A 963 -22.10 9.84 12.56
CA PRO A 963 -22.89 10.93 11.98
C PRO A 963 -23.41 10.60 10.58
N VAL A 964 -24.68 10.93 10.32
CA VAL A 964 -25.36 10.71 9.03
C VAL A 964 -24.87 11.70 7.97
N LEU A 965 -24.47 11.18 6.81
CA LEU A 965 -24.04 11.97 5.65
C LEU A 965 -25.23 12.69 4.97
N LYS A 966 -25.57 13.90 5.42
CA LYS A 966 -26.39 14.83 4.63
C LYS A 966 -25.58 15.39 3.44
N ARG A 967 -26.21 15.48 2.25
CA ARG A 967 -25.64 16.20 1.10
C ARG A 967 -25.42 17.67 1.47
N ARG A 968 -24.19 18.18 1.32
CA ARG A 968 -23.87 19.61 1.46
C ARG A 968 -23.99 20.35 0.13
N SER A 969 -24.28 21.65 0.20
CA SER A 969 -24.32 22.58 -0.93
C SER A 969 -22.92 23.01 -1.40
N VAL A 970 -22.85 23.62 -2.58
CA VAL A 970 -21.61 23.83 -3.38
C VAL A 970 -20.71 24.99 -2.85
N SER A 971 -20.92 25.45 -1.60
CA SER A 971 -20.37 26.72 -1.08
C SER A 971 -19.05 26.62 -0.30
N GLU A 972 -18.55 25.42 0.05
CA GLU A 972 -17.40 25.26 0.98
C GLU A 972 -16.01 25.05 0.31
N TYR A 973 -15.86 25.27 -1.01
CA TYR A 973 -14.60 24.97 -1.72
C TYR A 973 -13.48 26.03 -1.64
N TYR A 974 -13.65 27.07 -0.82
CA TYR A 974 -12.69 28.18 -0.65
C TYR A 974 -12.13 28.31 0.79
N SER A 975 -11.74 27.19 1.42
CA SER A 975 -10.92 27.22 2.65
C SER A 975 -10.10 25.93 2.84
N PHE A 976 -9.08 25.73 2.00
CA PHE A 976 -7.83 25.00 2.30
C PHE A 976 -6.72 25.53 1.40
#